data_AF-A0A679KXF0-F1
#
_entry.id   AF-A0A679KXF0-F1
#
_cell.length_a   1.000
_cell.length_b   1.000
_cell.length_c   1.000
_cell.angle_alpha   90.00
_cell.angle_beta   90.00
_cell.angle_gamma   90.00
#
_symmetry.space_group_name_H-M   'P 1'
#
loop_
_entity.id
_entity.type
_entity.pdbx_description
1 polymer ?
#
loop_
_entity_poly.entity_id
_entity_poly.type
_entity_poly.pdbx_seq_one_letter_code
_entity_poly.pdbx_strand_id
1 'polypeptide(L)'
;MSTVGNGASGGVGGVGGGSSGGSTSLMEAWMKKVLEDSTGGAPGSSLNSGKDIMDKLKEDLEKIFSDLQSRFTGVEAQELADMCFKAGELFDRSSTYVRGMKTFCKGMMEVRYFISGLKSGTKKSAPVQVETTIEEHEWYPRCIVGAVALSTIYGDNCKLGEVIKKIDEEMKKKLGGHKNNGAKLDKCKGLTNADVLLGKALIGGKIREWALADKARANIDATKNKAIQRVGSVMDDRDKLCKQDQGYPSAHNQLKGNTNSMASFLGIVDSAKVENNDSPNLFDVLVNDDLTFPPETLQEALAPLVNTDGSGTVDPSKVGEVMEQLKKESETTVAEACIKKTLEQNSGADNMCQRLECMKHLWTQTNSAGAGATPGNNNFWAENDGAVKNLWDELAKAMKDNTTEKEECNKVGNKGTEASPSEKAACNYLHAGLEHLYKTPASSSTTATPSVLNNPSFRQTMGCFLLHAYAKHMKEKATCLIDAGISKAFELGENLSKQGTCTVGSSGKGQCVPCQWNNDWGSCEIKMNGSSVSNEKVQEKLKEIVKAEDNNIVAMAKQVNNVTELCDQVKCVANKWLKVKGGGKTDNWEQVWSEVKKEIPKLGGAISTPISKDRRTELENYCTGIQTVNGKPADKEACLLIAAGLKNLYDIKDGDDVEKSFKRTMRCVLLNAIADKLQDNKFPCKDEHVHVYIRMYVCTYIYLHIYVYVRMYVCVYVYICMYIHMYICICIYAYAYIYIYLQEQVWSEVKKEIPKLGGAISTPISKDRRTELENYCTGIQTVNGKPADKEACLLIAAGLKNLYDIKDGDDVEKSFKRTMRCVLLNAIADKLQDNKFPCKDEKKVAEAITKAFKQSATIMGQGEGCNKNDKCFECKRVPLSSLTDCNLGSPSNSQNLKSKIEDDLLKEGENIEMTKIKEKAIKDIC
;
A
#
# COMPACT_ATOMS: atom_id res chain seq x y z
N MET A 1 -58.14 46.85 15.35
CA MET A 1 -58.94 48.01 14.92
C MET A 1 -58.02 48.97 14.19
N SER A 2 -58.40 49.28 12.95
CA SER A 2 -58.06 50.48 12.19
C SER A 2 -56.62 50.67 11.69
N THR A 3 -56.43 50.12 10.49
CA THR A 3 -55.80 50.76 9.32
C THR A 3 -56.18 52.23 9.14
N VAL A 4 -55.22 53.08 8.74
CA VAL A 4 -55.42 54.21 7.80
C VAL A 4 -54.14 54.36 6.96
N GLY A 5 -54.32 54.40 5.64
CA GLY A 5 -53.25 54.54 4.64
C GLY A 5 -53.31 55.85 3.85
N ASN A 6 -52.70 55.80 2.65
CA ASN A 6 -52.49 56.81 1.60
C ASN A 6 -51.21 57.67 1.75
N GLY A 7 -50.41 57.92 0.73
CA GLY A 7 -50.54 57.65 -0.71
C GLY A 7 -49.25 57.97 -1.48
N ALA A 8 -49.30 57.67 -2.78
CA ALA A 8 -48.29 57.66 -3.84
C ALA A 8 -47.25 58.80 -3.95
N SER A 9 -46.07 58.47 -4.50
CA SER A 9 -45.55 59.08 -5.75
C SER A 9 -44.27 58.39 -6.23
N GLY A 10 -44.20 58.05 -7.52
CA GLY A 10 -43.02 57.46 -8.15
C GLY A 10 -41.88 58.47 -8.31
N GLY A 11 -40.64 57.97 -8.19
CA GLY A 11 -39.41 58.69 -8.48
C GLY A 11 -38.29 57.69 -8.79
N VAL A 12 -37.79 57.73 -10.02
CA VAL A 12 -36.63 56.96 -10.50
C VAL A 12 -35.40 57.34 -9.65
N GLY A 13 -34.77 56.35 -9.00
CA GLY A 13 -33.58 56.55 -8.17
C GLY A 13 -32.62 55.36 -8.28
N GLY A 14 -31.37 55.65 -8.62
CA GLY A 14 -30.37 54.70 -9.08
C GLY A 14 -29.97 53.57 -8.12
N VAL A 15 -29.41 52.53 -8.73
CA VAL A 15 -28.80 51.36 -8.11
C VAL A 15 -27.60 51.79 -7.28
N GLY A 16 -27.80 51.89 -5.96
CA GLY A 16 -26.71 51.95 -4.98
C GLY A 16 -26.19 50.54 -4.72
N GLY A 17 -25.00 50.23 -5.23
CA GLY A 17 -24.28 49.00 -4.91
C GLY A 17 -23.87 49.00 -3.44
N GLY A 18 -24.52 48.16 -2.64
CA GLY A 18 -24.08 47.83 -1.29
C GLY A 18 -22.84 46.94 -1.34
N SER A 19 -21.67 47.50 -1.05
CA SER A 19 -20.43 46.76 -0.84
C SER A 19 -20.53 45.94 0.46
N SER A 20 -20.42 44.62 0.34
CA SER A 20 -20.37 43.70 1.48
C SER A 20 -18.98 43.72 2.12
N GLY A 21 -18.82 44.41 3.24
CA GLY A 21 -17.57 44.53 3.98
C GLY A 21 -17.16 43.22 4.67
N GLY A 22 -16.09 42.59 4.17
CA GLY A 22 -15.29 41.63 4.94
C GLY A 22 -14.33 42.37 5.86
N SER A 23 -14.18 41.95 7.11
CA SER A 23 -13.25 42.56 8.06
C SER A 23 -11.79 42.31 7.63
N THR A 24 -11.06 43.37 7.28
CA THR A 24 -9.62 43.38 6.99
C THR A 24 -8.82 42.80 8.17
N SER A 25 -7.83 41.93 7.90
CA SER A 25 -6.97 41.35 8.95
C SER A 25 -5.97 42.38 9.52
N LEU A 26 -5.46 42.18 10.74
CA LEU A 26 -4.50 43.11 11.37
C LEU A 26 -3.20 43.24 10.55
N MET A 27 -2.70 42.13 10.00
CA MET A 27 -1.51 42.13 9.14
C MET A 27 -1.76 42.88 7.83
N GLU A 28 -2.93 42.71 7.21
CA GLU A 28 -3.30 43.42 6.00
C GLU A 28 -3.42 44.93 6.25
N ALA A 29 -4.05 45.33 7.36
CA ALA A 29 -4.18 46.74 7.75
C ALA A 29 -2.81 47.38 8.01
N TRP A 30 -1.92 46.68 8.71
CA TRP A 30 -0.54 47.11 8.94
C TRP A 30 0.25 47.26 7.64
N MET A 31 0.25 46.23 6.79
CA MET A 31 1.02 46.24 5.55
C MET A 31 0.54 47.36 4.61
N LYS A 32 -0.78 47.58 4.48
CA LYS A 32 -1.33 48.72 3.72
C LYS A 32 -0.81 50.04 4.25
N LYS A 33 -0.84 50.25 5.57
CA LYS A 33 -0.40 51.49 6.19
C LYS A 33 1.09 51.77 5.96
N VAL A 34 1.95 50.76 6.14
CA VAL A 34 3.40 50.90 5.87
C VAL A 34 3.67 51.28 4.40
N LEU A 35 2.92 50.69 3.46
CA LEU A 35 3.04 51.00 2.03
C LEU A 35 2.54 52.42 1.72
N GLU A 36 1.39 52.83 2.25
CA GLU A 36 0.84 54.18 2.09
C GLU A 36 1.83 55.25 2.58
N ASP A 37 2.37 55.08 3.78
CA ASP A 37 3.35 56.01 4.37
C ASP A 37 4.67 56.06 3.57
N SER A 38 4.98 55.00 2.82
CA SER A 38 6.16 54.93 1.95
C SER A 38 5.97 55.63 0.60
N THR A 39 4.73 55.85 0.15
CA THR A 39 4.44 56.53 -1.14
C THR A 39 4.49 58.07 -1.08
N GLY A 40 4.55 58.65 0.13
CA GLY A 40 4.58 60.11 0.36
C GLY A 40 5.95 60.73 0.68
N GLY A 41 7.05 59.97 0.53
CA GLY A 41 8.40 60.36 0.96
C GLY A 41 9.20 61.25 -0.01
N ALA A 42 10.22 61.95 0.52
CA ALA A 42 11.14 62.83 -0.20
C ALA A 42 11.86 62.14 -1.39
N PRO A 43 12.39 62.89 -2.39
CA PRO A 43 12.99 62.32 -3.60
C PRO A 43 14.18 61.42 -3.25
N GLY A 44 14.02 60.10 -3.41
CA GLY A 44 15.07 59.10 -3.13
C GLY A 44 14.59 57.78 -2.51
N SER A 45 13.35 57.66 -2.02
CA SER A 45 12.80 56.44 -1.40
C SER A 45 11.98 55.59 -2.38
N SER A 46 12.57 55.25 -3.52
CA SER A 46 11.91 54.45 -4.56
C SER A 46 11.86 52.97 -4.14
N LEU A 47 10.66 52.38 -4.09
CA LEU A 47 10.45 50.96 -3.78
C LEU A 47 10.36 50.17 -5.08
N ASN A 48 11.46 49.54 -5.49
CA ASN A 48 11.60 48.94 -6.82
C ASN A 48 11.60 47.41 -6.80
N SER A 49 11.60 46.79 -5.62
CA SER A 49 11.69 45.35 -5.46
C SER A 49 10.94 44.87 -4.21
N GLY A 50 10.59 43.58 -4.19
CA GLY A 50 10.05 42.93 -2.99
C GLY A 50 11.01 43.01 -1.80
N LYS A 51 12.32 43.13 -2.05
CA LYS A 51 13.34 43.39 -1.02
C LYS A 51 13.17 44.76 -0.38
N ASP A 52 12.91 45.82 -1.15
CA ASP A 52 12.73 47.17 -0.62
C ASP A 52 11.48 47.23 0.29
N ILE A 53 10.41 46.55 -0.11
CA ILE A 53 9.18 46.41 0.71
C ILE A 53 9.48 45.64 1.99
N MET A 54 10.19 44.51 1.89
CA MET A 54 10.61 43.70 3.04
C MET A 54 11.44 44.53 4.04
N ASP A 55 12.38 45.34 3.55
CA ASP A 55 13.22 46.21 4.39
C ASP A 55 12.39 47.31 5.07
N LYS A 56 11.34 47.85 4.42
CA LYS A 56 10.42 48.81 5.03
C LYS A 56 9.55 48.22 6.12
N LEU A 57 8.97 47.04 5.88
CA LEU A 57 8.20 46.30 6.88
C LEU A 57 9.07 45.97 8.09
N LYS A 58 10.35 45.62 7.86
CA LYS A 58 11.34 45.41 8.92
C LYS A 58 11.63 46.69 9.71
N GLU A 59 11.84 47.82 9.03
CA GLU A 59 12.11 49.12 9.66
C GLU A 59 10.97 49.51 10.63
N ASP A 60 9.73 49.27 10.24
CA ASP A 60 8.56 49.53 11.08
C ASP A 60 8.53 48.65 12.34
N LEU A 61 8.78 47.34 12.18
CA LEU A 61 8.91 46.42 13.32
C LEU A 61 10.06 46.79 14.25
N GLU A 62 11.17 47.33 13.74
CA GLU A 62 12.29 47.81 14.54
C GLU A 62 11.94 49.04 15.38
N LYS A 63 11.07 49.93 14.89
CA LYS A 63 10.54 51.07 15.66
C LYS A 63 9.69 50.58 16.84
N ILE A 64 8.79 49.63 16.58
CA ILE A 64 7.95 49.02 17.61
C ILE A 64 8.78 48.23 18.62
N PHE A 65 9.84 47.54 18.16
CA PHE A 65 10.77 46.88 19.07
C PHE A 65 11.55 47.86 19.94
N SER A 66 11.92 49.03 19.42
CA SER A 66 12.59 50.08 20.19
C SER A 66 11.72 50.59 21.35
N ASP A 67 10.40 50.70 21.14
CA ASP A 67 9.46 50.99 22.22
C ASP A 67 9.49 49.89 23.30
N LEU A 68 9.41 48.62 22.91
CA LEU A 68 9.50 47.50 23.86
C LEU A 68 10.85 47.49 24.62
N GLN A 69 11.97 47.78 23.95
CA GLN A 69 13.28 47.89 24.60
C GLN A 69 13.28 48.93 25.73
N SER A 70 12.63 50.07 25.51
CA SER A 70 12.51 51.12 26.52
C SER A 70 11.72 50.67 27.76
N ARG A 71 10.77 49.74 27.61
CA ARG A 71 9.98 49.19 28.71
C ARG A 71 10.81 48.27 29.62
N PHE A 72 11.83 47.61 29.09
CA PHE A 72 12.73 46.78 29.91
C PHE A 72 13.67 47.60 30.80
N THR A 73 13.98 48.84 30.41
CA THR A 73 14.85 49.76 31.16
C THR A 73 14.08 50.82 31.96
N GLY A 74 12.77 50.93 31.72
CA GLY A 74 11.87 51.88 32.39
C GLY A 74 11.66 51.61 33.88
N VAL A 75 11.09 52.61 34.56
CA VAL A 75 10.77 52.52 35.99
C VAL A 75 9.69 51.47 36.22
N GLU A 76 9.95 50.57 37.16
CA GLU A 76 9.02 49.51 37.55
C GLU A 76 7.78 50.07 38.25
N ALA A 77 6.59 49.78 37.72
CA ALA A 77 5.35 50.04 38.45
C ALA A 77 5.25 49.13 39.69
N GLN A 78 4.80 49.68 40.83
CA GLN A 78 4.60 48.91 42.06
C GLN A 78 3.69 47.70 41.84
N GLU A 79 2.70 47.81 40.95
CA GLU A 79 1.81 46.70 40.58
C GLU A 79 2.57 45.47 40.06
N LEU A 80 3.57 45.66 39.20
CA LEU A 80 4.42 44.58 38.70
C LEU A 80 5.29 44.01 39.81
N ALA A 81 5.80 44.86 40.70
CA ALA A 81 6.60 44.45 41.85
C ALA A 81 5.81 43.51 42.78
N ASP A 82 4.57 43.88 43.08
CA ASP A 82 3.67 43.15 43.97
C ASP A 82 3.24 41.82 43.35
N MET A 83 2.85 41.84 42.07
CA MET A 83 2.46 40.62 41.34
C MET A 83 3.62 39.63 41.26
N CYS A 84 4.80 40.11 40.85
CA CYS A 84 5.98 39.26 40.68
C CYS A 84 6.65 38.87 41.99
N PHE A 85 6.21 39.40 43.15
CA PHE A 85 6.71 38.95 44.44
C PHE A 85 6.51 37.44 44.63
N LYS A 86 5.34 36.92 44.22
CA LYS A 86 4.97 35.49 44.30
C LYS A 86 5.90 34.59 43.50
N ALA A 87 6.47 35.07 42.39
CA ALA A 87 7.44 34.28 41.60
C ALA A 87 8.71 33.97 42.40
N GLY A 88 9.08 34.83 43.36
CA GLY A 88 10.21 34.58 44.25
C GLY A 88 9.99 33.48 45.29
N GLU A 89 8.73 33.11 45.57
CA GLU A 89 8.38 32.04 46.52
C GLU A 89 8.66 30.63 45.95
N LEU A 90 9.07 30.53 44.68
CA LEU A 90 9.47 29.25 44.07
C LEU A 90 10.82 28.70 44.58
N PHE A 91 11.58 29.48 45.36
CA PHE A 91 12.92 29.10 45.82
C PHE A 91 13.11 29.39 47.31
N ASP A 92 13.47 28.35 48.08
CA ASP A 92 13.74 28.44 49.53
C ASP A 92 15.23 28.63 49.88
N ARG A 93 16.13 28.62 48.90
CA ARG A 93 17.56 28.31 49.13
C ARG A 93 18.57 29.46 48.99
N SER A 94 18.28 30.58 48.30
CA SER A 94 19.18 31.76 48.26
C SER A 94 18.50 33.07 47.84
N SER A 95 18.89 34.19 48.47
CA SER A 95 18.34 35.53 48.17
C SER A 95 18.59 35.99 46.72
N THR A 96 19.62 35.46 46.07
CA THR A 96 19.99 35.81 44.69
C THR A 96 19.04 35.16 43.68
N TYR A 97 18.70 33.89 43.86
CA TYR A 97 17.74 33.19 42.98
C TYR A 97 16.32 33.71 43.16
N VAL A 98 15.91 34.00 44.39
CA VAL A 98 14.63 34.67 44.70
C VAL A 98 14.54 36.01 43.98
N ARG A 99 15.62 36.81 43.98
CA ARG A 99 15.68 38.08 43.25
C ARG A 99 15.60 37.86 41.74
N GLY A 100 16.37 36.91 41.20
CA GLY A 100 16.38 36.56 39.78
C GLY A 100 15.00 36.19 39.26
N MET A 101 14.23 35.37 39.99
CA MET A 101 12.87 34.99 39.58
C MET A 101 11.87 36.14 39.61
N LYS A 102 11.97 37.04 40.60
CA LYS A 102 11.16 38.26 40.62
C LYS A 102 11.47 39.12 39.38
N THR A 103 12.75 39.26 39.03
CA THR A 103 13.19 40.02 37.84
C THR A 103 12.76 39.36 36.53
N PHE A 104 12.85 38.03 36.44
CA PHE A 104 12.38 37.23 35.31
C PHE A 104 10.87 37.42 35.07
N CYS A 105 10.06 37.30 36.13
CA CYS A 105 8.63 37.57 36.06
C CYS A 105 8.34 39.00 35.56
N LYS A 106 9.05 40.01 36.07
CA LYS A 106 8.85 41.41 35.66
C LYS A 106 9.13 41.60 34.17
N GLY A 107 10.21 41.03 33.67
CA GLY A 107 10.55 41.07 32.25
C GLY A 107 9.45 40.48 31.38
N MET A 108 8.95 39.29 31.71
CA MET A 108 7.82 38.68 30.99
C MET A 108 6.56 39.55 31.07
N MET A 109 6.26 40.12 32.24
CA MET A 109 5.09 40.97 32.43
C MET A 109 5.14 42.28 31.65
N GLU A 110 6.32 42.87 31.45
CA GLU A 110 6.47 44.03 30.56
C GLU A 110 6.09 43.67 29.12
N VAL A 111 6.44 42.46 28.65
CA VAL A 111 5.98 41.97 27.34
C VAL A 111 4.46 41.80 27.32
N ARG A 112 3.87 41.20 28.37
CA ARG A 112 2.41 41.04 28.45
C ARG A 112 1.67 42.37 28.47
N TYR A 113 2.20 43.37 29.18
CA TYR A 113 1.60 44.69 29.26
C TYR A 113 1.73 45.43 27.93
N PHE A 114 2.89 45.34 27.28
CA PHE A 114 3.12 45.88 25.94
C PHE A 114 2.08 45.40 24.91
N ILE A 115 1.88 44.09 24.79
CA ILE A 115 0.89 43.54 23.83
C ILE A 115 -0.56 43.77 24.25
N SER A 116 -0.80 44.26 25.47
CA SER A 116 -2.12 44.60 26.00
C SER A 116 -2.42 46.10 25.92
N GLY A 117 -1.52 46.90 25.34
CA GLY A 117 -1.63 48.37 25.29
C GLY A 117 -1.51 49.01 26.67
N LEU A 118 -0.63 48.49 27.52
CA LEU A 118 -0.38 48.98 28.88
C LEU A 118 1.07 49.41 29.04
N LYS A 119 1.30 50.55 29.69
CA LYS A 119 2.64 51.02 30.05
C LYS A 119 2.77 51.36 31.52
N SER A 120 3.95 51.09 32.08
CA SER A 120 4.31 51.49 33.44
C SER A 120 4.34 53.02 33.56
N GLY A 121 3.97 53.55 34.72
CA GLY A 121 4.02 54.99 34.99
C GLY A 121 5.45 55.52 35.15
N THR A 122 5.62 56.84 35.19
CA THR A 122 6.94 57.50 35.22
C THR A 122 7.72 57.34 36.53
N LYS A 123 7.08 56.81 37.58
CA LYS A 123 7.67 56.55 38.89
C LYS A 123 7.03 55.30 39.51
N LYS A 124 7.72 54.68 40.47
CA LYS A 124 7.28 53.42 41.09
C LYS A 124 5.85 53.46 41.64
N SER A 125 5.46 54.58 42.25
CA SER A 125 4.13 54.78 42.84
C SER A 125 3.06 55.17 41.81
N ALA A 126 3.41 55.42 40.55
CA ALA A 126 2.44 55.79 39.53
C ALA A 126 1.70 54.54 39.03
N PRO A 127 0.38 54.63 38.79
CA PRO A 127 -0.40 53.51 38.30
C PRO A 127 0.02 53.14 36.87
N VAL A 128 -0.20 51.88 36.51
CA VAL A 128 -0.12 51.39 35.13
C VAL A 128 -1.18 52.11 34.29
N GLN A 129 -0.80 52.55 33.10
CA GLN A 129 -1.64 53.37 32.23
C GLN A 129 -2.07 52.60 30.98
N VAL A 130 -3.31 52.81 30.56
CA VAL A 130 -3.83 52.34 29.27
C VAL A 130 -3.36 53.27 28.17
N GLU A 131 -2.77 52.72 27.11
CA GLU A 131 -2.41 53.44 25.90
C GLU A 131 -3.67 53.62 25.03
N THR A 132 -4.29 54.79 25.10
CA THR A 132 -5.57 55.07 24.42
C THR A 132 -5.43 55.48 22.95
N THR A 133 -4.21 55.67 22.45
CA THR A 133 -3.92 56.17 21.10
C THR A 133 -3.46 55.09 20.13
N ILE A 134 -3.63 53.80 20.47
CA ILE A 134 -3.20 52.70 19.59
C ILE A 134 -4.25 52.49 18.48
N GLU A 135 -3.86 52.77 17.25
CA GLU A 135 -4.69 52.57 16.06
C GLU A 135 -4.74 51.09 15.63
N GLU A 136 -5.71 50.73 14.78
CA GLU A 136 -5.94 49.33 14.40
C GLU A 136 -4.71 48.67 13.76
N HIS A 137 -4.03 49.39 12.87
CA HIS A 137 -2.86 48.90 12.13
C HIS A 137 -1.61 48.73 13.02
N GLU A 138 -1.57 49.35 14.21
CA GLU A 138 -0.44 49.27 15.14
C GLU A 138 -0.49 48.01 16.01
N TRP A 139 -1.62 47.30 16.06
CA TRP A 139 -1.76 46.10 16.89
C TRP A 139 -0.96 44.91 16.35
N TYR A 140 -0.95 44.67 15.04
CA TYR A 140 -0.17 43.58 14.44
C TYR A 140 1.31 43.61 14.83
N PRO A 141 2.07 44.69 14.55
CA PRO A 141 3.50 44.71 14.83
C PRO A 141 3.77 44.62 16.34
N ARG A 142 2.91 45.17 17.20
CA ARG A 142 3.01 45.01 18.67
C ARG A 142 2.87 43.56 19.10
N CYS A 143 1.85 42.86 18.59
CA CYS A 143 1.61 41.45 18.91
C CYS A 143 2.77 40.56 18.46
N ILE A 144 3.28 40.77 17.24
CA ILE A 144 4.41 40.03 16.68
C ILE A 144 5.70 40.28 17.45
N VAL A 145 6.08 41.55 17.66
CA VAL A 145 7.30 41.91 18.40
C VAL A 145 7.24 41.34 19.82
N GLY A 146 6.09 41.44 20.49
CA GLY A 146 5.92 40.87 21.82
C GLY A 146 6.01 39.35 21.85
N ALA A 147 5.37 38.65 20.91
CA ALA A 147 5.44 37.20 20.81
C ALA A 147 6.87 36.70 20.55
N VAL A 148 7.55 37.29 19.57
CA VAL A 148 8.94 36.93 19.23
C VAL A 148 9.91 37.30 20.35
N ALA A 149 9.72 38.42 21.04
CA ALA A 149 10.52 38.79 22.20
C ALA A 149 10.32 37.83 23.37
N LEU A 150 9.07 37.41 23.65
CA LEU A 150 8.81 36.45 24.73
C LEU A 150 9.52 35.12 24.46
N SER A 151 9.36 34.57 23.26
CA SER A 151 9.95 33.28 22.90
C SER A 151 11.48 33.35 22.90
N THR A 152 12.05 34.42 22.34
CA THR A 152 13.51 34.58 22.18
C THR A 152 14.24 34.85 23.50
N ILE A 153 13.66 35.68 24.38
CA ILE A 153 14.34 36.13 25.61
C ILE A 153 14.07 35.18 26.78
N TYR A 154 12.83 34.68 26.90
CA TYR A 154 12.38 33.95 28.09
C TYR A 154 11.98 32.50 27.79
N GLY A 155 11.71 32.14 26.54
CA GLY A 155 11.06 30.89 26.16
C GLY A 155 11.80 29.61 26.52
N ASP A 156 13.13 29.64 26.59
CA ASP A 156 13.97 28.48 26.92
C ASP A 156 14.28 28.33 28.42
N ASN A 157 13.64 29.14 29.27
CA ASN A 157 13.82 29.08 30.71
C ASN A 157 13.05 27.91 31.34
N CYS A 158 13.73 27.02 32.06
CA CYS A 158 13.12 25.86 32.71
C CYS A 158 12.00 26.17 33.71
N LYS A 159 11.93 27.39 34.23
CA LYS A 159 10.95 27.80 35.24
C LYS A 159 9.83 28.67 34.68
N LEU A 160 9.80 28.93 33.37
CA LEU A 160 8.79 29.78 32.74
C LEU A 160 7.36 29.31 33.05
N GLY A 161 7.07 28.02 32.84
CA GLY A 161 5.74 27.47 33.11
C GLY A 161 5.34 27.54 34.58
N GLU A 162 6.27 27.33 35.51
CA GLU A 162 6.03 27.43 36.96
C GLU A 162 5.74 28.87 37.39
N VAL A 163 6.51 29.83 36.87
CA VAL A 163 6.34 31.26 37.15
C VAL A 163 4.99 31.76 36.65
N ILE A 164 4.62 31.43 35.40
CA ILE A 164 3.31 31.81 34.83
C ILE A 164 2.18 31.26 35.70
N LYS A 165 2.23 29.98 36.09
CA LYS A 165 1.22 29.38 36.97
C LYS A 165 1.09 30.10 38.30
N LYS A 166 2.21 30.54 38.90
CA LYS A 166 2.19 31.25 40.19
C LYS A 166 1.58 32.64 40.12
N ILE A 167 1.78 33.35 39.01
CA ILE A 167 1.28 34.72 38.85
C ILE A 167 -0.08 34.80 38.16
N ASP A 168 -0.56 33.70 37.57
CA ASP A 168 -1.73 33.66 36.69
C ASP A 168 -2.98 34.32 37.28
N GLU A 169 -3.36 33.97 38.51
CA GLU A 169 -4.54 34.53 39.16
C GLU A 169 -4.44 36.06 39.36
N GLU A 170 -3.30 36.52 39.86
CA GLU A 170 -3.08 37.96 40.12
C GLU A 170 -2.94 38.73 38.81
N MET A 171 -2.25 38.15 37.82
CA MET A 171 -2.13 38.67 36.47
C MET A 171 -3.52 38.88 35.84
N LYS A 172 -4.37 37.84 35.84
CA LYS A 172 -5.73 37.91 35.29
C LYS A 172 -6.57 38.96 36.00
N LYS A 173 -6.46 39.07 37.32
CA LYS A 173 -7.15 40.09 38.12
C LYS A 173 -6.73 41.51 37.72
N LYS A 174 -5.42 41.78 37.61
CA LYS A 174 -4.90 43.10 37.22
C LYS A 174 -5.28 43.46 35.79
N LEU A 175 -5.07 42.53 34.85
CA LEU A 175 -5.47 42.73 33.46
C LEU A 175 -6.99 42.97 33.34
N GLY A 176 -7.82 42.23 34.08
CA GLY A 176 -9.27 42.45 34.12
C GLY A 176 -9.66 43.84 34.62
N GLY A 177 -8.96 44.35 35.64
CA GLY A 177 -9.11 45.73 36.11
C GLY A 177 -8.79 46.75 35.01
N HIS A 178 -7.69 46.56 34.29
CA HIS A 178 -7.31 47.43 33.17
C HIS A 178 -8.25 47.34 31.97
N LYS A 179 -8.80 46.15 31.70
CA LYS A 179 -9.82 45.95 30.66
C LYS A 179 -11.06 46.81 30.93
N ASN A 180 -11.50 46.89 32.19
CA ASN A 180 -12.59 47.77 32.59
C ASN A 180 -12.26 49.26 32.39
N ASN A 181 -10.98 49.61 32.37
CA ASN A 181 -10.46 50.96 32.11
C ASN A 181 -10.10 51.21 30.63
N GLY A 182 -10.53 50.33 29.72
CA GLY A 182 -10.38 50.51 28.27
C GLY A 182 -9.24 49.74 27.61
N ALA A 183 -8.44 48.97 28.37
CA ALA A 183 -7.36 48.16 27.81
C ALA A 183 -7.89 47.06 26.88
N LYS A 184 -7.17 46.81 25.78
CA LYS A 184 -7.57 45.87 24.73
C LYS A 184 -6.78 44.56 24.84
N LEU A 185 -7.16 43.71 25.78
CA LEU A 185 -6.44 42.46 26.08
C LEU A 185 -6.52 41.39 24.98
N ASP A 186 -7.50 41.52 24.08
CA ASP A 186 -7.92 40.50 23.14
C ASP A 186 -7.49 40.82 21.69
N LYS A 187 -6.76 41.92 21.46
CA LYS A 187 -6.37 42.38 20.11
C LYS A 187 -5.37 41.44 19.42
N CYS A 188 -4.50 40.80 20.19
CA CYS A 188 -3.56 39.81 19.64
C CYS A 188 -4.17 38.41 19.43
N LYS A 189 -5.47 38.23 19.68
CA LYS A 189 -6.13 36.95 19.40
C LYS A 189 -6.29 36.75 17.90
N GLY A 190 -6.08 35.51 17.45
CA GLY A 190 -6.35 35.12 16.07
C GLY A 190 -5.17 35.30 15.11
N LEU A 191 -3.94 35.47 15.62
CA LEU A 191 -2.75 35.34 14.78
C LEU A 191 -2.67 33.93 14.17
N THR A 192 -2.22 33.88 12.92
CA THR A 192 -2.05 32.69 12.09
C THR A 192 -0.58 32.31 11.95
N ASN A 193 -0.30 31.11 11.43
CA ASN A 193 1.08 30.68 11.17
C ASN A 193 1.82 31.63 10.21
N ALA A 194 1.10 32.20 9.23
CA ALA A 194 1.65 33.19 8.30
C ALA A 194 2.10 34.47 9.01
N ASP A 195 1.29 34.97 9.95
CA ASP A 195 1.60 36.16 10.75
C ASP A 195 2.92 35.98 11.52
N VAL A 196 3.05 34.85 12.22
CA VAL A 196 4.24 34.56 13.04
C VAL A 196 5.48 34.28 12.19
N LEU A 197 5.35 33.54 11.08
CA LEU A 197 6.45 33.31 10.15
C LEU A 197 6.96 34.61 9.52
N LEU A 198 6.05 35.48 9.07
CA LEU A 198 6.41 36.78 8.52
C LEU A 198 7.15 37.63 9.56
N GLY A 199 6.55 37.77 10.74
CA GLY A 199 7.14 38.51 11.84
C GLY A 199 8.54 38.04 12.18
N LYS A 200 8.72 36.73 12.36
CA LYS A 200 10.01 36.14 12.71
C LYS A 200 11.06 36.32 11.61
N ALA A 201 10.68 36.18 10.34
CA ALA A 201 11.55 36.41 9.20
C ALA A 201 12.09 37.86 9.17
N LEU A 202 11.25 38.84 9.54
CA LEU A 202 11.60 40.25 9.51
C LEU A 202 12.39 40.71 10.76
N ILE A 203 11.94 40.36 11.97
CA ILE A 203 12.46 40.95 13.23
C ILE A 203 13.17 39.95 14.16
N GLY A 204 12.99 38.63 13.96
CA GLY A 204 13.49 37.62 14.89
C GLY A 204 15.00 37.64 15.09
N GLY A 205 15.76 37.76 13.99
CA GLY A 205 17.23 37.87 14.05
C GLY A 205 17.70 39.07 14.87
N LYS A 206 17.08 40.24 14.66
CA LYS A 206 17.42 41.48 15.37
C LYS A 206 17.21 41.37 16.88
N ILE A 207 16.05 40.83 17.29
CA ILE A 207 15.71 40.65 18.70
C ILE A 207 16.70 39.69 19.36
N ARG A 208 17.01 38.57 18.69
CA ARG A 208 17.97 37.56 19.17
C ARG A 208 19.36 38.16 19.34
N GLU A 209 19.89 38.83 18.32
CA GLU A 209 21.20 39.48 18.35
C GLU A 209 21.29 40.48 19.50
N TRP A 210 20.27 41.33 19.67
CA TRP A 210 20.22 42.30 20.76
C TRP A 210 20.19 41.63 22.15
N ALA A 211 19.35 40.61 22.33
CA ALA A 211 19.19 39.92 23.61
C ALA A 211 20.48 39.17 24.01
N LEU A 212 21.12 38.49 23.05
CA LEU A 212 22.41 37.82 23.27
C LEU A 212 23.53 38.80 23.56
N ALA A 213 23.58 39.94 22.85
CA ALA A 213 24.54 41.00 23.13
C ALA A 213 24.33 41.61 24.53
N ASP A 214 23.09 41.73 25.01
CA ASP A 214 22.81 42.16 26.38
C ASP A 214 23.20 41.12 27.43
N LYS A 215 22.89 39.85 27.18
CA LYS A 215 23.35 38.73 28.03
C LYS A 215 24.87 38.73 28.17
N ALA A 216 25.61 38.98 27.10
CA ALA A 216 27.07 39.05 27.13
C ALA A 216 27.63 40.18 28.02
N ARG A 217 26.81 41.18 28.38
CA ARG A 217 27.17 42.25 29.33
C ARG A 217 26.91 41.88 30.80
N ALA A 218 26.33 40.72 31.07
CA ALA A 218 26.06 40.26 32.43
C ALA A 218 27.38 39.87 33.14
N ASN A 219 27.48 40.19 34.43
CA ASN A 219 28.65 39.87 35.25
C ASN A 219 28.23 39.10 36.50
N ILE A 220 29.13 38.26 37.02
CA ILE A 220 28.94 37.54 38.30
C ILE A 220 28.87 38.54 39.47
N ASP A 221 29.56 39.68 39.38
CA ASP A 221 29.49 40.79 40.35
C ASP A 221 28.34 41.75 39.98
N ALA A 222 27.31 41.79 40.84
CA ALA A 222 26.11 42.62 40.64
C ALA A 222 26.42 44.13 40.52
N THR A 223 27.53 44.60 41.08
CA THR A 223 27.92 46.03 41.02
C THR A 223 28.57 46.42 39.68
N LYS A 224 29.01 45.42 38.90
CA LYS A 224 29.67 45.59 37.59
C LYS A 224 28.80 45.08 36.43
N ASN A 225 27.62 44.55 36.74
CA ASN A 225 26.69 44.06 35.74
C ASN A 225 26.12 45.23 34.93
N LYS A 226 26.37 45.22 33.61
CA LYS A 226 25.89 46.24 32.65
C LYS A 226 24.75 45.72 31.76
N ALA A 227 24.30 44.49 31.98
CA ALA A 227 23.14 43.95 31.29
C ALA A 227 21.85 44.57 31.82
N ILE A 228 20.85 44.65 30.95
CA ILE A 228 19.49 45.01 31.36
C ILE A 228 19.00 43.92 32.31
N GLN A 229 18.61 44.31 33.52
CA GLN A 229 18.24 43.38 34.58
C GLN A 229 17.13 42.42 34.13
N ARG A 230 16.14 42.93 33.39
CA ARG A 230 15.00 42.16 32.90
C ARG A 230 15.29 41.31 31.65
N VAL A 231 16.46 41.44 31.02
CA VAL A 231 16.80 40.76 29.76
C VAL A 231 18.09 39.97 29.90
N GLY A 232 19.27 40.58 29.73
CA GLY A 232 20.54 39.87 29.73
C GLY A 232 20.86 39.23 31.08
N SER A 233 20.52 39.87 32.19
CA SER A 233 20.76 39.28 33.52
C SER A 233 19.89 38.04 33.77
N VAL A 234 18.62 38.05 33.37
CA VAL A 234 17.74 36.87 33.53
C VAL A 234 18.12 35.74 32.59
N MET A 235 18.64 36.05 31.40
CA MET A 235 19.17 35.04 30.47
C MET A 235 20.48 34.40 30.98
N ASP A 236 21.30 35.15 31.70
CA ASP A 236 22.50 34.63 32.37
C ASP A 236 22.14 33.82 33.63
N ASP A 237 21.20 34.32 34.45
CA ASP A 237 20.68 33.60 35.63
C ASP A 237 20.05 32.27 35.23
N ARG A 238 19.31 32.22 34.12
CA ARG A 238 18.79 30.99 33.52
C ARG A 238 19.90 29.95 33.32
N ASP A 239 21.02 30.34 32.70
CA ASP A 239 22.12 29.39 32.46
C ASP A 239 22.71 28.84 33.74
N LYS A 240 22.72 29.63 34.83
CA LYS A 240 23.23 29.17 36.14
C LYS A 240 22.23 28.27 36.85
N LEU A 241 20.95 28.65 36.83
CA LEU A 241 19.85 27.95 37.49
C LEU A 241 19.57 26.62 36.82
N CYS A 242 19.37 26.65 35.51
CA CYS A 242 18.91 25.52 34.76
C CYS A 242 20.02 24.48 34.49
N LYS A 243 21.31 24.85 34.54
CA LYS A 243 22.44 23.88 34.39
C LYS A 243 22.74 23.06 35.65
N GLN A 244 22.26 23.45 36.83
CA GLN A 244 22.55 22.74 38.09
C GLN A 244 21.77 21.44 38.27
N ASP A 245 20.71 21.21 37.48
CA ASP A 245 19.98 19.94 37.44
C ASP A 245 20.70 18.96 36.49
N GLN A 246 21.41 17.95 37.03
CA GLN A 246 21.99 16.89 36.21
C GLN A 246 20.87 16.13 35.47
N GLY A 247 20.91 16.11 34.13
CA GLY A 247 19.84 15.58 33.27
C GLY A 247 19.03 16.62 32.50
N TYR A 248 19.47 17.88 32.49
CA TYR A 248 18.75 19.00 31.89
C TYR A 248 18.53 18.88 30.36
N PRO A 249 17.28 19.01 29.86
CA PRO A 249 16.98 19.02 28.43
C PRO A 249 17.65 20.18 27.69
N SER A 250 17.94 20.03 26.39
CA SER A 250 18.47 21.14 25.57
C SER A 250 17.54 22.37 25.60
N ALA A 251 18.07 23.56 25.32
CA ALA A 251 17.27 24.80 25.23
C ALA A 251 16.05 24.64 24.28
N HIS A 252 16.22 23.86 23.21
CA HIS A 252 15.16 23.49 22.27
C HIS A 252 14.04 22.66 22.94
N ASN A 253 14.39 21.67 23.77
CA ASN A 253 13.41 20.86 24.49
C ASN A 253 12.63 21.68 25.52
N GLN A 254 13.29 22.67 26.14
CA GLN A 254 12.64 23.58 27.10
C GLN A 254 11.68 24.55 26.42
N LEU A 255 12.09 25.15 25.31
CA LEU A 255 11.22 25.95 24.44
C LEU A 255 9.92 25.20 24.09
N LYS A 256 10.07 23.94 23.67
CA LYS A 256 8.94 23.06 23.33
C LYS A 256 8.06 22.73 24.54
N GLY A 257 8.65 22.45 25.70
CA GLY A 257 7.89 22.22 26.95
C GLY A 257 7.11 23.45 27.42
N ASN A 258 7.60 24.64 27.08
CA ASN A 258 7.05 25.93 27.50
C ASN A 258 5.98 26.49 26.55
N THR A 259 5.84 25.94 25.34
CA THR A 259 4.88 26.33 24.29
C THR A 259 3.51 26.71 24.85
N ASN A 260 2.86 25.81 25.59
CA ASN A 260 1.49 26.03 26.09
C ASN A 260 1.42 27.15 27.15
N SER A 261 2.46 27.28 27.96
CA SER A 261 2.52 28.33 28.99
C SER A 261 2.69 29.70 28.36
N MET A 262 3.61 29.83 27.38
CA MET A 262 3.77 31.06 26.60
C MET A 262 2.49 31.43 25.84
N ALA A 263 1.81 30.42 25.28
CA ALA A 263 0.55 30.60 24.57
C ALA A 263 -0.54 31.23 25.43
N SER A 264 -0.76 30.61 26.59
CA SER A 264 -1.74 31.10 27.57
C SER A 264 -1.36 32.48 28.09
N PHE A 265 -0.06 32.74 28.29
CA PHE A 265 0.42 34.01 28.81
C PHE A 265 0.23 35.16 27.83
N LEU A 266 0.57 34.96 26.55
CA LEU A 266 0.40 35.97 25.51
C LEU A 266 -1.07 36.19 25.12
N GLY A 267 -1.95 35.22 25.38
CA GLY A 267 -3.38 35.33 25.06
C GLY A 267 -3.67 35.39 23.56
N ILE A 268 -2.79 34.80 22.74
CA ILE A 268 -2.88 34.82 21.26
C ILE A 268 -3.77 33.68 20.73
N VAL A 269 -3.93 32.60 21.51
CA VAL A 269 -4.69 31.38 21.12
C VAL A 269 -5.67 31.01 22.23
N ASP A 270 -6.83 30.47 21.85
CA ASP A 270 -7.78 29.89 22.81
C ASP A 270 -7.16 28.64 23.45
N SER A 271 -7.02 28.64 24.78
CA SER A 271 -6.42 27.55 25.56
C SER A 271 -7.10 26.18 25.38
N ALA A 272 -8.30 26.14 24.80
CA ALA A 272 -9.04 24.91 24.46
C ALA A 272 -8.61 24.26 23.12
N LYS A 273 -7.82 24.93 22.27
CA LYS A 273 -7.38 24.41 20.95
C LYS A 273 -5.94 23.89 20.93
N VAL A 274 -5.27 23.89 22.08
CA VAL A 274 -3.90 23.41 22.24
C VAL A 274 -3.92 21.91 22.60
N GLU A 275 -4.52 21.11 21.72
CA GLU A 275 -4.46 19.65 21.84
C GLU A 275 -3.23 19.09 21.13
N ASN A 276 -2.73 17.95 21.62
CA ASN A 276 -1.60 17.20 21.06
C ASN A 276 -1.90 16.73 19.63
N ASN A 277 -1.69 17.60 18.65
CA ASN A 277 -1.60 17.22 17.25
C ASN A 277 -0.13 17.24 16.85
N ASP A 278 0.35 16.18 16.19
CA ASP A 278 1.74 16.04 15.74
C ASP A 278 2.14 17.02 14.61
N SER A 279 1.19 17.83 14.11
CA SER A 279 1.42 18.95 13.19
C SER A 279 1.83 20.22 13.95
N PRO A 280 2.83 21.00 13.46
CA PRO A 280 3.27 22.22 14.14
C PRO A 280 2.13 23.23 14.29
N ASN A 281 1.84 23.63 15.52
CA ASN A 281 0.91 24.71 15.82
C ASN A 281 1.62 26.09 15.73
N LEU A 282 0.86 27.17 15.88
CA LEU A 282 1.36 28.55 15.87
C LEU A 282 2.58 28.80 16.77
N PHE A 283 2.61 28.13 17.94
CA PHE A 283 3.68 28.29 18.89
C PHE A 283 4.89 27.40 18.58
N ASP A 284 4.70 26.25 17.95
CA ASP A 284 5.81 25.46 17.42
C ASP A 284 6.59 26.25 16.36
N VAL A 285 5.88 27.01 15.51
CA VAL A 285 6.47 27.97 14.57
C VAL A 285 7.26 29.07 15.31
N LEU A 286 6.66 29.63 16.36
CA LEU A 286 7.27 30.72 17.12
C LEU A 286 8.58 30.30 17.82
N VAL A 287 8.66 29.06 18.33
CA VAL A 287 9.79 28.60 19.16
C VAL A 287 10.86 27.81 18.39
N ASN A 288 10.55 27.29 17.20
CA ASN A 288 11.51 26.53 16.39
C ASN A 288 12.23 27.45 15.42
N ASP A 289 13.47 27.82 15.69
CA ASP A 289 14.24 28.77 14.86
C ASP A 289 14.40 28.39 13.39
N ASP A 290 14.28 27.11 13.04
CA ASP A 290 14.29 26.62 11.65
C ASP A 290 13.00 26.97 10.88
N LEU A 291 11.90 27.23 11.57
CA LEU A 291 10.62 27.63 10.99
C LEU A 291 10.57 29.14 10.75
N THR A 292 10.99 29.58 9.57
CA THR A 292 10.91 30.97 9.10
C THR A 292 10.75 30.99 7.58
N PHE A 293 10.13 32.04 7.02
CA PHE A 293 10.20 32.25 5.58
C PHE A 293 11.64 32.51 5.16
N PRO A 294 12.18 31.79 4.17
CA PRO A 294 13.50 32.14 3.66
C PRO A 294 13.41 33.43 2.84
N PRO A 295 14.44 34.29 2.88
CA PRO A 295 14.36 35.66 2.36
C PRO A 295 13.91 35.77 0.90
N GLU A 296 14.32 34.84 0.04
CA GLU A 296 13.97 34.84 -1.39
C GLU A 296 12.47 34.62 -1.62
N THR A 297 11.83 33.69 -0.91
CA THR A 297 10.37 33.46 -1.04
C THR A 297 9.56 34.63 -0.52
N LEU A 298 10.04 35.26 0.56
CA LEU A 298 9.35 36.45 1.06
C LEU A 298 9.46 37.61 0.06
N GLN A 299 10.62 37.79 -0.58
CA GLN A 299 10.79 38.78 -1.65
C GLN A 299 9.90 38.48 -2.86
N GLU A 300 9.83 37.22 -3.29
CA GLU A 300 8.96 36.78 -4.39
C GLU A 300 7.47 37.00 -4.05
N ALA A 301 7.06 36.71 -2.82
CA ALA A 301 5.69 36.93 -2.36
C ALA A 301 5.30 38.41 -2.29
N LEU A 302 6.26 39.29 -2.02
CA LEU A 302 6.05 40.75 -1.96
C LEU A 302 6.19 41.43 -3.33
N ALA A 303 6.81 40.78 -4.31
CA ALA A 303 7.03 41.35 -5.64
C ALA A 303 5.77 41.88 -6.35
N PRO A 304 4.58 41.25 -6.23
CA PRO A 304 3.36 41.75 -6.87
C PRO A 304 2.94 43.16 -6.46
N LEU A 305 3.40 43.65 -5.28
CA LEU A 305 3.08 44.98 -4.76
C LEU A 305 3.83 46.11 -5.48
N VAL A 306 4.90 45.81 -6.21
CA VAL A 306 5.67 46.81 -6.95
C VAL A 306 4.97 47.14 -8.26
N ASN A 307 4.78 48.42 -8.57
CA ASN A 307 4.22 48.82 -9.86
C ASN A 307 5.23 48.60 -10.99
N THR A 308 4.75 48.02 -12.09
CA THR A 308 5.59 47.68 -13.26
C THR A 308 5.87 48.87 -14.18
N ASP A 309 5.37 50.05 -13.84
CA ASP A 309 5.50 51.28 -14.64
C ASP A 309 6.85 52.00 -14.46
N GLY A 310 7.74 51.46 -13.62
CA GLY A 310 9.06 52.04 -13.35
C GLY A 310 9.01 53.32 -12.51
N SER A 311 7.86 53.65 -11.93
CA SER A 311 7.67 54.84 -11.08
C SER A 311 8.28 54.70 -9.69
N GLY A 312 8.68 53.49 -9.29
CA GLY A 312 9.18 53.22 -7.93
C GLY A 312 8.11 53.33 -6.85
N THR A 313 6.84 53.15 -7.23
CA THR A 313 5.67 53.19 -6.35
C THR A 313 5.12 51.77 -6.11
N VAL A 314 4.33 51.63 -5.05
CA VAL A 314 3.68 50.38 -4.65
C VAL A 314 2.17 50.48 -4.82
N ASP A 315 1.51 49.32 -4.94
CA ASP A 315 0.05 49.19 -5.04
C ASP A 315 -0.53 48.50 -3.80
N PRO A 316 -1.03 49.26 -2.81
CA PRO A 316 -1.66 48.71 -1.61
C PRO A 316 -2.94 47.89 -1.89
N SER A 317 -3.54 47.99 -3.09
CA SER A 317 -4.74 47.20 -3.43
C SER A 317 -4.42 45.71 -3.59
N LYS A 318 -3.18 45.35 -3.95
CA LYS A 318 -2.70 43.97 -4.12
C LYS A 318 -2.28 43.27 -2.84
N VAL A 319 -2.33 43.95 -1.70
CA VAL A 319 -2.02 43.37 -0.38
C VAL A 319 -2.84 42.10 -0.14
N GLY A 320 -4.12 42.07 -0.55
CA GLY A 320 -4.94 40.86 -0.42
C GLY A 320 -4.39 39.63 -1.17
N GLU A 321 -3.82 39.82 -2.36
CA GLU A 321 -3.19 38.73 -3.14
C GLU A 321 -1.93 38.20 -2.45
N VAL A 322 -1.10 39.12 -1.94
CA VAL A 322 0.11 38.78 -1.17
C VAL A 322 -0.24 38.01 0.10
N MET A 323 -1.33 38.40 0.79
CA MET A 323 -1.78 37.71 2.00
C MET A 323 -2.14 36.25 1.73
N GLU A 324 -2.84 35.96 0.63
CA GLU A 324 -3.18 34.58 0.26
C GLU A 324 -1.92 33.79 -0.17
N GLN A 325 -0.97 34.44 -0.86
CA GLN A 325 0.31 33.82 -1.20
C GLN A 325 1.12 33.48 0.06
N LEU A 326 1.26 34.41 1.00
CA LEU A 326 1.95 34.17 2.28
C LEU A 326 1.28 33.08 3.10
N LYS A 327 -0.05 33.00 3.08
CA LYS A 327 -0.80 31.91 3.72
C LYS A 327 -0.45 30.56 3.09
N LYS A 328 -0.47 30.43 1.76
CA LYS A 328 -0.09 29.20 1.06
C LYS A 328 1.37 28.79 1.32
N GLU A 329 2.29 29.74 1.29
CA GLU A 329 3.70 29.50 1.61
C GLU A 329 3.89 29.09 3.09
N SER A 330 3.08 29.65 4.00
CA SER A 330 3.12 29.29 5.43
C SER A 330 2.70 27.84 5.65
N GLU A 331 1.63 27.40 5.00
CA GLU A 331 1.12 26.02 5.10
C GLU A 331 2.14 25.02 4.53
N THR A 332 2.77 25.39 3.41
CA THR A 332 3.86 24.62 2.80
C THR A 332 5.06 24.49 3.76
N THR A 333 5.53 25.62 4.31
CA THR A 333 6.67 25.67 5.25
C THR A 333 6.41 24.82 6.50
N VAL A 334 5.20 24.90 7.06
CA VAL A 334 4.79 24.13 8.24
C VAL A 334 4.72 22.64 7.94
N ALA A 335 4.16 22.27 6.78
CA ALA A 335 4.07 20.87 6.37
C ALA A 335 5.43 20.25 6.06
N GLU A 336 6.35 20.99 5.43
CA GLU A 336 7.74 20.54 5.22
C GLU A 336 8.47 20.30 6.54
N ALA A 337 8.34 21.21 7.51
CA ALA A 337 8.97 21.03 8.82
C ALA A 337 8.36 19.87 9.60
N CYS A 338 7.04 19.67 9.48
CA CYS A 338 6.36 18.49 10.00
C CYS A 338 6.95 17.22 9.41
N ILE A 339 7.11 17.16 8.08
CA ILE A 339 7.74 16.04 7.37
C ILE A 339 9.19 15.84 7.84
N LYS A 340 10.00 16.90 7.92
CA LYS A 340 11.40 16.82 8.40
C LYS A 340 11.48 16.19 9.80
N LYS A 341 10.60 16.60 10.71
CA LYS A 341 10.52 16.04 12.06
C LYS A 341 10.22 14.53 12.04
N THR A 342 9.37 14.04 11.12
CA THR A 342 9.14 12.59 10.98
C THR A 342 10.39 11.81 10.54
N LEU A 343 11.34 12.47 9.85
CA LEU A 343 12.59 11.84 9.42
C LEU A 343 13.59 11.70 10.58
N GLU A 344 13.61 12.68 11.49
CA GLU A 344 14.55 12.74 12.62
C GLU A 344 14.22 11.74 13.75
N GLN A 345 12.99 11.20 13.79
CA GLN A 345 12.50 10.34 14.88
C GLN A 345 12.63 8.80 14.65
N ASN A 346 13.36 8.36 13.60
CA ASN A 346 13.75 6.96 13.29
C ASN A 346 12.63 5.94 12.87
N SER A 347 12.72 5.57 11.58
CA SER A 347 12.38 4.31 10.83
C SER A 347 11.28 3.34 11.29
N GLY A 348 10.02 3.60 10.87
CA GLY A 348 8.90 2.65 10.88
C GLY A 348 7.77 3.04 9.92
N ALA A 349 6.76 2.17 9.74
CA ALA A 349 5.55 2.41 8.92
C ALA A 349 4.83 3.71 9.26
N ASP A 350 4.89 4.07 10.54
CA ASP A 350 4.28 5.25 11.16
C ASP A 350 4.73 6.55 10.48
N ASN A 351 5.93 6.58 9.87
CA ASN A 351 6.45 7.77 9.21
C ASN A 351 5.72 8.11 7.90
N MET A 352 5.18 7.14 7.15
CA MET A 352 4.46 7.45 5.89
C MET A 352 3.08 8.07 6.16
N CYS A 353 2.30 7.51 7.09
CA CYS A 353 1.02 8.08 7.46
C CYS A 353 1.19 9.47 8.10
N GLN A 354 2.21 9.66 8.95
CA GLN A 354 2.50 10.97 9.56
C GLN A 354 2.87 12.01 8.50
N ARG A 355 3.72 11.68 7.51
CA ARG A 355 4.03 12.59 6.39
C ARG A 355 2.78 12.97 5.61
N LEU A 356 1.87 12.02 5.40
CA LEU A 356 0.58 12.31 4.80
C LEU A 356 -0.23 13.26 5.70
N GLU A 357 -0.30 13.02 7.01
CA GLU A 357 -1.06 13.89 7.93
C GLU A 357 -0.50 15.33 7.96
N CYS A 358 0.83 15.51 7.83
CA CYS A 358 1.47 16.81 7.64
C CYS A 358 0.93 17.57 6.40
N MET A 359 0.48 16.84 5.38
CA MET A 359 -0.03 17.37 4.13
C MET A 359 -1.55 17.55 4.11
N LYS A 360 -2.25 17.32 5.23
CA LYS A 360 -3.73 17.30 5.29
C LYS A 360 -4.41 18.53 4.70
N HIS A 361 -3.83 19.71 4.91
CA HIS A 361 -4.36 20.98 4.41
C HIS A 361 -4.55 21.00 2.88
N LEU A 362 -3.81 20.18 2.13
CA LEU A 362 -3.86 20.11 0.66
C LEU A 362 -5.17 19.57 0.10
N TRP A 363 -5.94 18.83 0.91
CA TRP A 363 -7.22 18.25 0.49
C TRP A 363 -8.34 18.55 1.49
N THR A 364 -8.16 19.48 2.43
CA THR A 364 -9.22 19.89 3.36
C THR A 364 -9.70 21.33 3.14
N GLN A 365 -9.07 22.09 2.25
CA GLN A 365 -9.47 23.46 1.97
C GLN A 365 -10.70 23.49 1.07
N THR A 366 -11.88 23.51 1.69
CA THR A 366 -13.11 24.01 1.06
C THR A 366 -13.01 25.53 1.06
N ASN A 367 -13.05 26.16 -0.12
CA ASN A 367 -13.04 27.62 -0.23
C ASN A 367 -14.09 28.24 0.69
N SER A 368 -13.65 29.05 1.64
CA SER A 368 -14.51 29.97 2.38
C SER A 368 -14.81 31.16 1.48
N ALA A 369 -15.68 30.98 0.49
CA ALA A 369 -16.21 32.05 -0.33
C ALA A 369 -17.71 31.81 -0.57
N GLY A 370 -18.54 32.55 0.18
CA GLY A 370 -19.95 32.83 -0.12
C GLY A 370 -20.91 31.64 -0.21
N ALA A 371 -21.94 31.64 0.65
CA ALA A 371 -23.12 30.81 0.46
C ALA A 371 -23.73 31.06 -0.93
N GLY A 372 -23.53 30.12 -1.87
CA GLY A 372 -24.05 30.21 -3.24
C GLY A 372 -23.17 29.60 -4.34
N ALA A 373 -21.90 29.30 -4.09
CA ALA A 373 -21.06 28.58 -5.04
C ALA A 373 -21.18 27.06 -4.86
N THR A 374 -21.42 26.34 -5.96
CA THR A 374 -21.33 24.87 -6.04
C THR A 374 -20.04 24.39 -5.37
N PRO A 375 -20.04 23.30 -4.58
CA PRO A 375 -18.82 22.78 -3.92
C PRO A 375 -17.75 22.49 -4.98
N GLY A 376 -16.76 23.39 -5.08
CA GLY A 376 -15.58 23.19 -5.91
C GLY A 376 -14.74 22.08 -5.28
N ASN A 377 -14.93 20.87 -5.79
CA ASN A 377 -14.26 19.64 -5.42
C ASN A 377 -12.75 19.83 -5.16
N ASN A 378 -12.24 19.24 -4.08
CA ASN A 378 -10.80 19.03 -3.87
C ASN A 378 -10.22 18.24 -5.05
N ASN A 379 -9.65 18.92 -6.05
CA ASN A 379 -9.02 18.29 -7.22
C ASN A 379 -7.71 17.55 -6.88
N PHE A 380 -7.42 17.29 -5.60
CA PHE A 380 -6.23 16.56 -5.20
C PHE A 380 -6.37 15.05 -5.47
N TRP A 381 -7.47 14.45 -4.98
CA TRP A 381 -7.76 13.01 -5.08
C TRP A 381 -8.66 12.65 -6.29
N ALA A 382 -8.98 13.59 -7.17
CA ALA A 382 -9.88 13.34 -8.30
C ALA A 382 -9.34 12.24 -9.23
N GLU A 383 -10.20 11.31 -9.64
CA GLU A 383 -9.81 10.10 -10.36
C GLU A 383 -9.26 10.32 -11.78
N ASN A 384 -9.63 11.43 -12.43
CA ASN A 384 -9.38 11.65 -13.85
C ASN A 384 -8.31 12.73 -14.12
N ASP A 385 -8.36 13.83 -13.38
CA ASP A 385 -7.53 15.01 -13.57
C ASP A 385 -6.90 15.51 -12.25
N GLY A 386 -7.01 14.70 -11.20
CA GLY A 386 -6.49 15.06 -9.88
C GLY A 386 -4.97 15.03 -9.81
N ALA A 387 -4.41 15.83 -8.91
CA ALA A 387 -2.95 15.92 -8.73
C ALA A 387 -2.29 14.55 -8.50
N VAL A 388 -2.91 13.68 -7.68
CA VAL A 388 -2.40 12.32 -7.40
C VAL A 388 -2.49 11.42 -8.63
N LYS A 389 -3.56 11.53 -9.42
CA LYS A 389 -3.73 10.77 -10.67
C LYS A 389 -2.69 11.16 -11.72
N ASN A 390 -2.44 12.46 -11.89
CA ASN A 390 -1.42 12.94 -12.83
C ASN A 390 -0.03 12.43 -12.46
N LEU A 391 0.31 12.40 -11.16
CA LEU A 391 1.56 11.80 -10.68
C LEU A 391 1.62 10.29 -10.95
N TRP A 392 0.50 9.57 -10.77
CA TRP A 392 0.44 8.15 -11.12
C TRP A 392 0.71 7.91 -12.60
N ASP A 393 0.07 8.68 -13.49
CA ASP A 393 0.25 8.52 -14.94
C ASP A 393 1.68 8.77 -15.39
N GLU A 394 2.32 9.79 -14.80
CA GLU A 394 3.73 10.08 -15.00
C GLU A 394 4.61 8.89 -14.58
N LEU A 395 4.43 8.38 -13.35
CA LEU A 395 5.21 7.26 -12.82
C LEU A 395 4.96 5.96 -13.59
N ALA A 396 3.69 5.64 -13.89
CA ALA A 396 3.31 4.43 -14.62
C ALA A 396 3.89 4.40 -16.03
N LYS A 397 3.90 5.55 -16.71
CA LYS A 397 4.55 5.70 -18.00
C LYS A 397 6.07 5.53 -17.89
N ALA A 398 6.72 6.17 -16.92
CA ALA A 398 8.16 6.04 -16.71
C ALA A 398 8.58 4.60 -16.43
N MET A 399 7.80 3.86 -15.62
CA MET A 399 8.03 2.44 -15.38
C MET A 399 7.91 1.62 -16.67
N LYS A 400 6.85 1.83 -17.44
CA LYS A 400 6.63 1.09 -18.69
C LYS A 400 7.70 1.35 -19.75
N ASP A 401 8.09 2.62 -19.92
CA ASP A 401 8.98 3.05 -21.00
C ASP A 401 10.47 2.76 -20.69
N ASN A 402 10.85 2.70 -19.41
CA ASN A 402 12.25 2.46 -19.03
C ASN A 402 12.53 0.96 -18.80
N THR A 403 13.00 0.30 -19.85
CA THR A 403 13.37 -1.12 -19.86
C THR A 403 14.86 -1.37 -19.58
N THR A 404 15.62 -0.35 -19.17
CA THR A 404 17.06 -0.49 -18.92
C THR A 404 17.28 -1.39 -17.72
N GLU A 405 17.84 -2.58 -17.95
CA GLU A 405 18.16 -3.51 -16.87
C GLU A 405 19.19 -2.88 -15.92
N LYS A 406 18.92 -2.93 -14.61
CA LYS A 406 19.88 -2.54 -13.58
C LYS A 406 20.62 -3.78 -13.11
N GLU A 407 21.95 -3.72 -13.13
CA GLU A 407 22.81 -4.81 -12.65
C GLU A 407 22.51 -5.17 -11.19
N GLU A 408 22.14 -4.18 -10.39
CA GLU A 408 21.76 -4.34 -8.99
C GLU A 408 20.47 -5.15 -8.80
N CYS A 409 19.63 -5.28 -9.84
CA CYS A 409 18.44 -6.12 -9.85
C CYS A 409 18.72 -7.57 -10.24
N ASN A 410 19.96 -7.92 -10.66
CA ASN A 410 20.35 -9.30 -10.94
C ASN A 410 20.48 -10.13 -9.66
N LYS A 411 20.68 -9.48 -8.50
CA LYS A 411 20.79 -10.14 -7.20
C LYS A 411 19.80 -9.57 -6.20
N VAL A 412 19.04 -10.46 -5.57
CA VAL A 412 17.95 -10.12 -4.64
C VAL A 412 18.11 -10.82 -3.30
N GLY A 413 17.40 -10.32 -2.29
CA GLY A 413 17.40 -10.84 -0.93
C GLY A 413 18.70 -10.57 -0.15
N ASN A 414 18.64 -10.80 1.16
CA ASN A 414 19.73 -10.44 2.08
C ASN A 414 21.04 -11.20 1.85
N LYS A 415 20.98 -12.33 1.14
CA LYS A 415 22.16 -13.16 0.83
C LYS A 415 22.72 -12.91 -0.58
N GLY A 416 22.13 -11.98 -1.35
CA GLY A 416 22.55 -11.68 -2.72
C GLY A 416 22.39 -12.87 -3.66
N THR A 417 21.23 -13.53 -3.61
CA THR A 417 20.91 -14.67 -4.49
C THR A 417 20.53 -14.18 -5.88
N GLU A 418 20.84 -14.98 -6.91
CA GLU A 418 20.44 -14.68 -8.29
C GLU A 418 18.91 -14.50 -8.38
N ALA A 419 18.48 -13.41 -9.01
CA ALA A 419 17.07 -13.08 -9.17
C ALA A 419 16.44 -13.94 -10.26
N SER A 420 15.22 -14.43 -10.01
CA SER A 420 14.41 -15.00 -11.10
C SER A 420 14.05 -13.92 -12.13
N PRO A 421 13.72 -14.29 -13.38
CA PRO A 421 13.29 -13.32 -14.40
C PRO A 421 12.17 -12.39 -13.92
N SER A 422 11.19 -12.93 -13.19
CA SER A 422 10.09 -12.14 -12.62
C SER A 422 10.53 -11.21 -11.49
N GLU A 423 11.46 -11.62 -10.63
CA GLU A 423 12.02 -10.74 -9.59
C GLU A 423 12.84 -9.60 -10.19
N LYS A 424 13.65 -9.90 -11.21
CA LYS A 424 14.41 -8.90 -11.96
C LYS A 424 13.49 -7.90 -12.65
N ALA A 425 12.44 -8.37 -13.32
CA ALA A 425 11.44 -7.51 -13.95
C ALA A 425 10.72 -6.63 -12.94
N ALA A 426 10.26 -7.20 -11.81
CA ALA A 426 9.62 -6.45 -10.74
C ALA A 426 10.55 -5.36 -10.16
N CYS A 427 11.82 -5.72 -9.95
CA CYS A 427 12.84 -4.81 -9.46
C CYS A 427 13.07 -3.65 -10.43
N ASN A 428 13.29 -3.94 -11.71
CA ASN A 428 13.54 -2.93 -12.74
C ASN A 428 12.37 -1.95 -12.90
N TYR A 429 11.12 -2.44 -12.95
CA TYR A 429 9.95 -1.58 -13.08
C TYR A 429 9.77 -0.64 -11.89
N LEU A 430 9.80 -1.16 -10.66
CA LEU A 430 9.65 -0.33 -9.47
C LEU A 430 10.84 0.64 -9.33
N HIS A 431 12.06 0.20 -9.63
CA HIS A 431 13.23 1.06 -9.64
C HIS A 431 13.08 2.21 -10.65
N ALA A 432 12.58 1.95 -11.86
CA ALA A 432 12.34 3.00 -12.85
C ALA A 432 11.33 4.05 -12.33
N GLY A 433 10.28 3.61 -11.63
CA GLY A 433 9.31 4.50 -10.99
C GLY A 433 9.96 5.35 -9.89
N LEU A 434 10.76 4.73 -9.02
CA LEU A 434 11.51 5.41 -7.96
C LEU A 434 12.55 6.38 -8.52
N GLU A 435 13.28 5.99 -9.56
CA GLU A 435 14.26 6.82 -10.26
C GLU A 435 13.59 8.07 -10.84
N HIS A 436 12.43 7.90 -11.48
CA HIS A 436 11.64 9.03 -11.99
C HIS A 436 11.05 9.90 -10.86
N LEU A 437 10.69 9.29 -9.73
CA LEU A 437 10.18 10.01 -8.56
C LEU A 437 11.23 10.96 -7.96
N TYR A 438 12.50 10.56 -7.94
CA TYR A 438 13.59 11.34 -7.32
C TYR A 438 14.39 12.22 -8.29
N LYS A 439 14.51 11.86 -9.57
CA LYS A 439 15.33 12.61 -10.54
C LYS A 439 14.59 13.70 -11.30
N THR A 440 13.26 13.62 -11.42
CA THR A 440 12.49 14.62 -12.15
C THR A 440 12.14 15.79 -11.22
N PRO A 441 12.62 17.03 -11.50
CA PRO A 441 12.18 18.20 -10.75
C PRO A 441 10.69 18.42 -11.03
N ALA A 442 9.96 18.89 -10.04
CA ALA A 442 8.50 18.91 -10.06
C ALA A 442 7.88 20.00 -10.97
N SER A 443 8.64 20.50 -11.96
CA SER A 443 8.25 21.55 -12.91
C SER A 443 8.02 21.02 -14.34
N SER A 444 7.94 19.70 -14.56
CA SER A 444 7.85 19.11 -15.90
C SER A 444 6.43 19.01 -16.48
N SER A 445 5.36 19.42 -15.77
CA SER A 445 4.00 19.38 -16.32
C SER A 445 3.70 20.62 -17.18
N THR A 446 3.35 20.39 -18.45
CA THR A 446 2.98 21.40 -19.47
C THR A 446 1.62 22.08 -19.25
N THR A 447 0.89 21.74 -18.19
CA THR A 447 -0.36 22.41 -17.80
C THR A 447 -0.06 23.61 -16.92
N ALA A 448 -0.54 24.79 -17.33
CA ALA A 448 -0.32 26.10 -16.69
C ALA A 448 -0.99 26.27 -15.30
N THR A 449 -1.21 25.19 -14.55
CA THR A 449 -1.82 25.20 -13.21
C THR A 449 -0.78 24.72 -12.18
N PRO A 450 -0.34 25.56 -11.23
CA PRO A 450 0.62 25.16 -10.21
C PRO A 450 0.06 24.01 -9.36
N SER A 451 0.59 22.79 -9.53
CA SER A 451 0.26 21.65 -8.66
C SER A 451 0.99 21.80 -7.33
N VAL A 452 0.34 21.45 -6.22
CA VAL A 452 1.02 21.42 -4.92
C VAL A 452 2.07 20.31 -4.84
N LEU A 453 1.98 19.30 -5.71
CA LEU A 453 3.01 18.28 -5.88
C LEU A 453 4.26 18.83 -6.62
N ASN A 454 4.32 20.13 -6.88
CA ASN A 454 5.57 20.81 -7.27
C ASN A 454 6.57 20.86 -6.10
N ASN A 455 6.11 20.64 -4.87
CA ASN A 455 6.99 20.47 -3.74
C ASN A 455 7.63 19.05 -3.75
N PRO A 456 8.97 18.92 -3.72
CA PRO A 456 9.63 17.61 -3.77
C PRO A 456 9.19 16.64 -2.66
N SER A 457 9.07 17.12 -1.42
CA SER A 457 8.70 16.27 -0.27
C SER A 457 7.26 15.77 -0.40
N PHE A 458 6.35 16.61 -0.91
CA PHE A 458 4.96 16.23 -1.14
C PHE A 458 4.83 15.23 -2.30
N ARG A 459 5.52 15.51 -3.41
CA ARG A 459 5.59 14.62 -4.58
C ARG A 459 6.08 13.23 -4.20
N GLN A 460 7.19 13.17 -3.48
CA GLN A 460 7.82 11.92 -3.08
C GLN A 460 7.00 11.15 -2.05
N THR A 461 6.37 11.84 -1.09
CA THR A 461 5.46 11.20 -0.15
C THR A 461 4.31 10.53 -0.90
N MET A 462 3.63 11.25 -1.79
CA MET A 462 2.50 10.72 -2.54
C MET A 462 2.92 9.66 -3.59
N GLY A 463 4.03 9.89 -4.28
CA GLY A 463 4.61 8.92 -5.22
C GLY A 463 4.99 7.61 -4.54
N CYS A 464 5.48 7.67 -3.29
CA CYS A 464 5.75 6.47 -2.51
C CYS A 464 4.47 5.67 -2.25
N PHE A 465 3.38 6.31 -1.82
CA PHE A 465 2.07 5.67 -1.67
C PHE A 465 1.58 4.99 -2.97
N LEU A 466 1.71 5.69 -4.10
CA LEU A 466 1.35 5.17 -5.42
C LEU A 466 2.18 3.93 -5.80
N LEU A 467 3.50 3.97 -5.62
CA LEU A 467 4.38 2.86 -5.91
C LEU A 467 4.15 1.66 -4.99
N HIS A 468 3.78 1.89 -3.72
CA HIS A 468 3.35 0.83 -2.82
C HIS A 468 2.03 0.19 -3.24
N ALA A 469 1.04 1.00 -3.64
CA ALA A 469 -0.23 0.51 -4.17
C ALA A 469 0.00 -0.34 -5.44
N TYR A 470 0.86 0.13 -6.35
CA TYR A 470 1.25 -0.63 -7.53
C TYR A 470 1.99 -1.93 -7.19
N ALA A 471 2.96 -1.90 -6.28
CA ALA A 471 3.70 -3.11 -5.85
C ALA A 471 2.76 -4.18 -5.29
N LYS A 472 1.69 -3.77 -4.57
CA LYS A 472 0.64 -4.68 -4.11
C LYS A 472 -0.11 -5.33 -5.28
N HIS A 473 -0.54 -4.54 -6.26
CA HIS A 473 -1.17 -5.07 -7.48
C HIS A 473 -0.25 -5.99 -8.28
N MET A 474 1.03 -5.62 -8.41
CA MET A 474 2.04 -6.45 -9.08
C MET A 474 2.18 -7.81 -8.38
N LYS A 475 2.25 -7.83 -7.05
CA LYS A 475 2.35 -9.06 -6.25
C LYS A 475 1.12 -9.97 -6.35
N GLU A 476 -0.08 -9.38 -6.44
CA GLU A 476 -1.35 -10.10 -6.63
C GLU A 476 -1.47 -10.72 -8.04
N LYS A 477 -0.96 -10.02 -9.07
CA LYS A 477 -0.99 -10.50 -10.46
C LYS A 477 0.19 -11.39 -10.86
N ALA A 478 1.28 -11.37 -10.11
CA ALA A 478 2.47 -12.16 -10.41
C ALA A 478 2.23 -13.68 -10.24
N THR A 479 2.61 -14.42 -11.29
CA THR A 479 2.63 -15.89 -11.33
C THR A 479 3.74 -16.47 -10.46
N CYS A 480 4.87 -15.75 -10.38
CA CYS A 480 6.02 -16.09 -9.54
C CYS A 480 5.97 -15.40 -8.18
N LEU A 481 6.86 -15.81 -7.27
CA LEU A 481 7.22 -14.99 -6.10
C LEU A 481 8.13 -13.86 -6.55
N ILE A 482 7.78 -12.62 -6.20
CA ILE A 482 8.52 -11.42 -6.57
C ILE A 482 8.87 -10.53 -5.36
N ASP A 483 8.60 -11.01 -4.14
CA ASP A 483 8.80 -10.24 -2.90
C ASP A 483 10.24 -9.72 -2.77
N ALA A 484 11.24 -10.51 -3.16
CA ALA A 484 12.64 -10.12 -3.08
C ALA A 484 13.00 -9.04 -4.12
N GLY A 485 12.46 -9.13 -5.33
CA GLY A 485 12.61 -8.12 -6.37
C GLY A 485 11.95 -6.78 -6.01
N ILE A 486 10.73 -6.81 -5.45
CA ILE A 486 10.06 -5.62 -4.91
C ILE A 486 10.93 -4.99 -3.81
N SER A 487 11.33 -5.79 -2.81
CA SER A 487 12.13 -5.28 -1.69
C SER A 487 13.44 -4.64 -2.18
N LYS A 488 14.09 -5.25 -3.18
CA LYS A 488 15.32 -4.73 -3.76
C LYS A 488 15.11 -3.38 -4.47
N ALA A 489 14.01 -3.21 -5.21
CA ALA A 489 13.72 -1.92 -5.85
C ALA A 489 13.60 -0.77 -4.85
N PHE A 490 12.89 -0.97 -3.75
CA PHE A 490 12.74 0.06 -2.71
C PHE A 490 14.04 0.31 -1.94
N GLU A 491 14.88 -0.71 -1.72
CA GLU A 491 16.24 -0.53 -1.18
C GLU A 491 17.09 0.39 -2.08
N LEU A 492 17.05 0.15 -3.39
CA LEU A 492 17.71 1.02 -4.37
C LEU A 492 17.09 2.42 -4.40
N GLY A 493 15.76 2.52 -4.29
CA GLY A 493 15.03 3.79 -4.14
C GLY A 493 15.45 4.61 -2.92
N GLU A 494 15.74 3.95 -1.80
CA GLU A 494 16.28 4.63 -0.63
C GLU A 494 17.64 5.27 -0.92
N ASN A 495 18.52 4.58 -1.66
CA ASN A 495 19.80 5.15 -2.07
C ASN A 495 19.60 6.34 -3.03
N LEU A 496 18.62 6.26 -3.93
CA LEU A 496 18.25 7.39 -4.79
C LEU A 496 17.77 8.58 -3.98
N SER A 497 17.05 8.39 -2.86
CA SER A 497 16.66 9.51 -1.99
C SER A 497 17.85 10.21 -1.31
N LYS A 498 18.98 9.51 -1.13
CA LYS A 498 20.23 10.07 -0.58
C LYS A 498 21.06 10.81 -1.63
N GLN A 499 20.94 10.42 -2.89
CA GLN A 499 21.69 10.94 -4.03
C GLN A 499 20.88 11.88 -4.94
N GLY A 500 19.58 11.97 -4.73
CA GLY A 500 18.64 12.66 -5.59
C GLY A 500 18.87 14.16 -5.60
N THR A 501 18.52 14.80 -6.72
CA THR A 501 18.51 16.26 -6.86
C THR A 501 17.25 16.84 -6.20
N CYS A 502 17.13 16.71 -4.87
CA CYS A 502 16.17 17.49 -4.09
C CYS A 502 16.72 18.88 -3.72
N THR A 503 17.83 19.24 -4.35
CA THR A 503 18.43 20.56 -4.48
C THR A 503 18.61 20.71 -6.01
N VAL A 504 18.23 21.76 -6.74
CA VAL A 504 18.39 23.21 -6.58
C VAL A 504 17.52 23.95 -7.64
N GLY A 505 16.95 25.13 -7.31
CA GLY A 505 16.46 26.14 -8.27
C GLY A 505 15.42 27.10 -7.68
N SER A 506 15.79 28.39 -7.55
CA SER A 506 15.20 29.63 -6.97
C SER A 506 13.91 29.65 -6.12
N SER A 507 13.01 28.66 -6.17
CA SER A 507 11.80 28.63 -5.32
C SER A 507 11.47 27.21 -4.78
N GLY A 508 12.34 26.21 -4.97
CA GLY A 508 12.14 24.81 -4.55
C GLY A 508 12.76 24.43 -3.19
N LYS A 509 11.92 24.16 -2.17
CA LYS A 509 12.35 24.05 -0.76
C LYS A 509 12.11 22.70 -0.04
N GLY A 510 11.91 21.61 -0.78
CA GLY A 510 11.66 20.29 -0.17
C GLY A 510 12.92 19.43 0.00
N GLN A 511 13.11 18.82 1.18
CA GLN A 511 14.11 17.75 1.41
C GLN A 511 13.66 16.45 0.71
N CYS A 512 14.62 15.62 0.24
CA CYS A 512 14.30 14.27 -0.20
C CYS A 512 13.73 13.45 0.97
N VAL A 513 12.56 12.85 0.78
CA VAL A 513 11.97 11.89 1.74
C VAL A 513 12.21 10.46 1.26
N PRO A 514 12.74 9.55 2.09
CA PRO A 514 12.99 8.18 1.69
C PRO A 514 11.68 7.40 1.54
N CYS A 515 11.64 6.51 0.54
CA CYS A 515 10.53 5.59 0.28
C CYS A 515 10.98 4.17 0.58
N GLN A 516 10.67 3.70 1.79
CA GLN A 516 11.09 2.38 2.28
C GLN A 516 9.96 1.37 2.09
N TRP A 517 10.31 0.13 1.74
CA TRP A 517 9.33 -0.93 1.61
C TRP A 517 8.72 -1.30 2.96
N ASN A 518 7.42 -1.08 3.09
CA ASN A 518 6.60 -1.46 4.23
C ASN A 518 5.17 -1.75 3.75
N ASN A 519 4.52 -2.76 4.32
CA ASN A 519 3.16 -3.16 3.96
C ASN A 519 2.06 -2.52 4.83
N ASP A 520 2.42 -1.78 5.89
CA ASP A 520 1.47 -1.35 6.92
C ASP A 520 0.83 0.04 6.66
N TRP A 521 1.01 0.60 5.46
CA TRP A 521 0.44 1.90 5.06
C TRP A 521 -1.07 1.88 4.75
N GLY A 522 -1.68 0.70 4.61
CA GLY A 522 -3.08 0.56 4.20
C GLY A 522 -4.11 1.07 5.23
N SER A 523 -3.68 1.27 6.48
CA SER A 523 -4.48 1.81 7.58
C SER A 523 -4.44 3.33 7.70
N CYS A 524 -3.61 4.04 6.92
CA CYS A 524 -3.58 5.50 6.97
C CYS A 524 -4.98 6.07 6.66
N GLU A 525 -5.45 6.99 7.50
CA GLU A 525 -6.77 7.62 7.37
C GLU A 525 -6.67 9.05 6.85
N ILE A 526 -7.65 9.43 6.03
CA ILE A 526 -7.84 10.78 5.52
C ILE A 526 -8.98 11.42 6.32
N LYS A 527 -8.65 12.29 7.27
CA LYS A 527 -9.64 13.03 8.05
C LYS A 527 -10.07 14.28 7.28
N MET A 528 -11.29 14.33 6.74
CA MET A 528 -11.88 15.56 6.18
C MET A 528 -12.55 16.37 7.31
N ASN A 529 -12.20 17.65 7.49
CA ASN A 529 -12.88 18.48 8.49
C ASN A 529 -14.23 18.98 7.93
N GLY A 530 -15.31 18.87 8.73
CA GLY A 530 -16.57 19.59 8.47
C GLY A 530 -17.73 18.79 7.85
N SER A 531 -17.70 17.46 7.86
CA SER A 531 -18.88 16.66 7.53
C SER A 531 -18.94 15.42 8.41
N SER A 532 -20.16 14.98 8.74
CA SER A 532 -20.48 13.76 9.50
C SER A 532 -20.11 12.46 8.76
N VAL A 533 -19.12 12.52 7.87
CA VAL A 533 -18.69 11.46 6.96
C VAL A 533 -17.48 10.77 7.58
N SER A 534 -17.52 9.44 7.60
CA SER A 534 -16.46 8.56 8.10
C SER A 534 -15.10 8.87 7.46
N ASN A 535 -14.02 8.78 8.25
CA ASN A 535 -12.65 8.80 7.75
C ASN A 535 -12.49 7.79 6.60
N GLU A 536 -11.95 8.24 5.47
CA GLU A 536 -11.69 7.35 4.34
C GLU A 536 -10.26 6.79 4.43
N LYS A 537 -10.08 5.53 4.06
CA LYS A 537 -8.74 4.92 4.05
C LYS A 537 -7.98 5.33 2.80
N VAL A 538 -6.72 5.69 2.94
CA VAL A 538 -5.83 6.01 1.82
C VAL A 538 -5.80 4.87 0.79
N GLN A 539 -5.84 3.63 1.26
CA GLN A 539 -5.90 2.46 0.38
C GLN A 539 -7.14 2.46 -0.53
N GLU A 540 -8.28 2.99 -0.09
CA GLU A 540 -9.50 3.07 -0.89
C GLU A 540 -9.35 4.11 -1.99
N LYS A 541 -8.87 5.32 -1.66
CA LYS A 541 -8.53 6.35 -2.66
C LYS A 541 -7.52 5.88 -3.69
N LEU A 542 -6.47 5.18 -3.27
CA LEU A 542 -5.45 4.71 -4.20
C LEU A 542 -5.93 3.59 -5.12
N LYS A 543 -6.93 2.78 -4.73
CA LYS A 543 -7.56 1.80 -5.64
C LYS A 543 -8.31 2.49 -6.79
N GLU A 544 -8.89 3.65 -6.52
CA GLU A 544 -9.56 4.47 -7.55
C GLU A 544 -8.56 5.14 -8.50
N ILE A 545 -7.29 5.26 -8.12
CA ILE A 545 -6.24 5.89 -8.94
C ILE A 545 -5.39 4.84 -9.66
N VAL A 546 -4.89 3.84 -8.94
CA VAL A 546 -4.04 2.75 -9.42
C VAL A 546 -4.92 1.56 -9.81
N LYS A 547 -5.69 1.71 -10.90
CA LYS A 547 -6.67 0.70 -11.34
C LYS A 547 -5.96 -0.50 -11.98
N ALA A 548 -6.35 -1.72 -11.59
CA ALA A 548 -5.73 -2.94 -12.09
C ALA A 548 -5.85 -3.12 -13.63
N GLU A 549 -6.86 -2.49 -14.24
CA GLU A 549 -7.17 -2.51 -15.68
C GLU A 549 -6.38 -1.47 -16.49
N ASP A 550 -5.59 -0.61 -15.83
CA ASP A 550 -4.73 0.36 -16.49
C ASP A 550 -3.82 -0.33 -17.52
N ASN A 551 -3.80 0.18 -18.75
CA ASN A 551 -3.05 -0.39 -19.86
C ASN A 551 -1.54 -0.53 -19.56
N ASN A 552 -0.96 0.39 -18.77
CA ASN A 552 0.43 0.31 -18.35
C ASN A 552 0.63 -0.81 -17.33
N ILE A 553 -0.27 -0.94 -16.34
CA ILE A 553 -0.22 -2.04 -15.37
C ILE A 553 -0.36 -3.39 -16.08
N VAL A 554 -1.31 -3.53 -17.00
CA VAL A 554 -1.52 -4.77 -17.77
C VAL A 554 -0.30 -5.11 -18.62
N ALA A 555 0.33 -4.11 -19.25
CA ALA A 555 1.55 -4.32 -20.05
C ALA A 555 2.73 -4.78 -19.18
N MET A 556 2.95 -4.13 -18.03
CA MET A 556 4.02 -4.50 -17.10
C MET A 556 3.79 -5.88 -16.47
N ALA A 557 2.55 -6.21 -16.09
CA ALA A 557 2.20 -7.52 -15.54
C ALA A 557 2.52 -8.68 -16.49
N LYS A 558 2.26 -8.50 -17.81
CA LYS A 558 2.64 -9.48 -18.84
C LYS A 558 4.15 -9.73 -18.88
N GLN A 559 4.96 -8.67 -18.74
CA GLN A 559 6.42 -8.79 -18.75
C GLN A 559 6.95 -9.42 -17.45
N VAL A 560 6.39 -9.05 -16.29
CA VAL A 560 6.74 -9.67 -15.00
C VAL A 560 6.42 -11.17 -15.01
N ASN A 561 5.37 -11.59 -15.70
CA ASN A 561 4.99 -13.00 -15.85
C ASN A 561 5.70 -13.73 -17.00
N ASN A 562 6.55 -13.06 -17.78
CA ASN A 562 7.25 -13.66 -18.90
C ASN A 562 8.50 -14.43 -18.45
N VAL A 563 8.36 -15.75 -18.29
CA VAL A 563 9.47 -16.66 -18.00
C VAL A 563 9.64 -17.60 -19.18
N THR A 564 10.76 -17.50 -19.89
CA THR A 564 10.99 -18.22 -21.15
C THR A 564 11.47 -19.65 -20.93
N GLU A 565 12.29 -19.87 -19.90
CA GLU A 565 12.89 -21.17 -19.61
C GLU A 565 11.96 -22.03 -18.74
N LEU A 566 11.70 -23.26 -19.18
CA LEU A 566 10.78 -24.17 -18.49
C LEU A 566 11.26 -24.49 -17.06
N CYS A 567 12.57 -24.61 -16.86
CA CYS A 567 13.13 -24.86 -15.52
C CYS A 567 12.82 -23.71 -14.56
N ASP A 568 13.00 -22.46 -15.00
CA ASP A 568 12.74 -21.29 -14.16
C ASP A 568 11.25 -21.10 -13.91
N GLN A 569 10.40 -21.41 -14.89
CA GLN A 569 8.94 -21.45 -14.73
C GLN A 569 8.54 -22.48 -13.65
N VAL A 570 9.12 -23.69 -13.68
CA VAL A 570 8.88 -24.73 -12.66
C VAL A 570 9.31 -24.25 -11.28
N LYS A 571 10.53 -23.73 -11.15
CA LYS A 571 11.07 -23.22 -9.87
C LYS A 571 10.16 -22.12 -9.31
N CYS A 572 9.82 -21.11 -10.09
CA CYS A 572 9.07 -19.96 -9.61
C CYS A 572 7.65 -20.36 -9.19
N VAL A 573 6.96 -21.15 -10.01
CA VAL A 573 5.54 -21.49 -9.80
C VAL A 573 5.39 -22.45 -8.63
N ALA A 574 6.29 -23.43 -8.51
CA ALA A 574 6.31 -24.34 -7.37
C ALA A 574 6.58 -23.58 -6.06
N ASN A 575 7.53 -22.65 -6.04
CA ASN A 575 7.80 -21.83 -4.86
C ASN A 575 6.61 -20.94 -4.47
N LYS A 576 5.93 -20.31 -5.45
CA LYS A 576 4.70 -19.53 -5.20
C LYS A 576 3.60 -20.42 -4.62
N TRP A 577 3.40 -21.59 -5.21
CA TRP A 577 2.39 -22.55 -4.76
C TRP A 577 2.68 -23.02 -3.33
N LEU A 578 3.94 -23.37 -3.01
CA LEU A 578 4.36 -23.74 -1.65
C LEU A 578 4.10 -22.62 -0.63
N LYS A 579 4.42 -21.37 -0.98
CA LYS A 579 4.20 -20.22 -0.07
C LYS A 579 2.71 -20.01 0.22
N VAL A 580 1.84 -20.15 -0.78
CA VAL A 580 0.40 -19.85 -0.66
C VAL A 580 -0.41 -21.04 -0.15
N LYS A 581 -0.07 -22.27 -0.57
CA LYS A 581 -0.85 -23.50 -0.35
C LYS A 581 -0.14 -24.56 0.49
N GLY A 582 1.19 -24.55 0.53
CA GLY A 582 2.02 -25.49 1.31
C GLY A 582 2.15 -25.17 2.80
N GLY A 583 1.21 -24.41 3.37
CA GLY A 583 1.26 -24.01 4.79
C GLY A 583 2.41 -23.05 5.13
N GLY A 584 2.96 -22.34 4.14
CA GLY A 584 4.06 -21.37 4.31
C GLY A 584 5.45 -21.99 4.44
N LYS A 585 5.59 -23.32 4.38
CA LYS A 585 6.89 -24.02 4.39
C LYS A 585 7.46 -24.09 2.98
N THR A 586 8.55 -23.37 2.72
CA THR A 586 9.14 -23.20 1.38
C THR A 586 9.96 -24.40 0.90
N ASP A 587 10.08 -25.46 1.69
CA ASP A 587 10.97 -26.59 1.50
C ASP A 587 10.26 -27.94 1.38
N ASN A 588 8.92 -27.97 1.46
CA ASN A 588 8.11 -29.20 1.42
C ASN A 588 7.85 -29.73 0.00
N TRP A 589 8.91 -30.12 -0.71
CA TRP A 589 8.82 -30.63 -2.08
C TRP A 589 8.07 -31.96 -2.22
N GLU A 590 7.96 -32.76 -1.17
CA GLU A 590 7.13 -33.97 -1.18
C GLU A 590 5.66 -33.67 -1.46
N GLN A 591 5.14 -32.57 -0.89
CA GLN A 591 3.79 -32.11 -1.16
C GLN A 591 3.61 -31.67 -2.61
N VAL A 592 4.61 -30.97 -3.18
CA VAL A 592 4.60 -30.59 -4.61
C VAL A 592 4.46 -31.83 -5.49
N TRP A 593 5.29 -32.84 -5.27
CA TRP A 593 5.26 -34.07 -6.06
C TRP A 593 3.98 -34.88 -5.88
N SER A 594 3.40 -34.88 -4.67
CA SER A 594 2.09 -35.47 -4.42
C SER A 594 1.00 -34.83 -5.28
N GLU A 595 0.99 -33.49 -5.42
CA GLU A 595 0.06 -32.80 -6.31
C GLU A 595 0.35 -33.07 -7.79
N VAL A 596 1.62 -33.11 -8.21
CA VAL A 596 1.99 -33.46 -9.59
C VAL A 596 1.47 -34.85 -9.98
N LYS A 597 1.55 -35.84 -9.08
CA LYS A 597 1.02 -37.19 -9.32
C LYS A 597 -0.49 -37.20 -9.63
N LYS A 598 -1.27 -36.27 -9.08
CA LYS A 598 -2.72 -36.15 -9.35
C LYS A 598 -3.02 -35.59 -10.74
N GLU A 599 -2.05 -34.92 -11.39
CA GLU A 599 -2.22 -34.35 -12.72
C GLU A 599 -1.92 -35.36 -13.84
N ILE A 600 -1.15 -36.42 -13.56
CA ILE A 600 -0.85 -37.52 -14.50
C ILE A 600 -2.13 -38.15 -15.10
N PRO A 601 -3.13 -38.62 -14.32
CA PRO A 601 -4.34 -39.21 -14.89
C PRO A 601 -5.19 -38.19 -15.67
N LYS A 602 -5.13 -36.89 -15.33
CA LYS A 602 -5.88 -35.84 -16.04
C LYS A 602 -5.29 -35.57 -17.42
N LEU A 603 -3.97 -35.44 -17.49
CA LEU A 603 -3.25 -35.33 -18.76
C LEU A 603 -3.36 -36.62 -19.57
N GLY A 604 -3.19 -37.76 -18.91
CA GLY A 604 -3.35 -39.09 -19.47
C GLY A 604 -4.71 -39.27 -20.10
N GLY A 605 -5.81 -38.96 -19.40
CA GLY A 605 -7.17 -39.01 -19.95
C GLY A 605 -7.38 -38.10 -21.15
N ALA A 606 -6.82 -36.88 -21.13
CA ALA A 606 -6.97 -35.93 -22.21
C ALA A 606 -6.29 -36.37 -23.52
N ILE A 607 -5.10 -36.96 -23.38
CA ILE A 607 -4.26 -37.46 -24.49
C ILE A 607 -4.69 -38.86 -24.93
N SER A 608 -5.20 -39.68 -23.99
CA SER A 608 -5.72 -41.02 -24.24
C SER A 608 -7.20 -41.06 -24.61
N THR A 609 -7.82 -39.90 -24.82
CA THR A 609 -9.13 -39.83 -25.44
C THR A 609 -9.00 -40.29 -26.91
N PRO A 610 -9.73 -41.30 -27.41
CA PRO A 610 -9.65 -41.70 -28.81
C PRO A 610 -9.96 -40.49 -29.70
N ILE A 611 -9.02 -40.12 -30.57
CA ILE A 611 -9.15 -38.93 -31.40
C ILE A 611 -9.97 -39.24 -32.67
N SER A 612 -10.49 -40.47 -32.91
CA SER A 612 -10.93 -40.91 -34.24
C SER A 612 -12.39 -40.65 -34.64
N LYS A 613 -12.59 -40.41 -35.95
CA LYS A 613 -13.87 -40.47 -36.68
C LYS A 613 -14.57 -41.85 -36.57
N ASP A 614 -13.81 -42.89 -36.23
CA ASP A 614 -14.21 -44.28 -36.39
C ASP A 614 -15.04 -44.82 -35.23
N ARG A 615 -14.84 -44.32 -33.99
CA ARG A 615 -15.57 -44.83 -32.81
C ARG A 615 -17.06 -44.49 -32.86
N ARG A 616 -17.43 -43.29 -33.33
CA ARG A 616 -18.86 -42.94 -33.52
C ARG A 616 -19.47 -43.81 -34.62
N THR A 617 -18.79 -43.96 -35.75
CA THR A 617 -19.27 -44.77 -36.90
C THR A 617 -19.43 -46.24 -36.52
N GLU A 618 -18.50 -46.80 -35.75
CA GLU A 618 -18.57 -48.17 -35.24
C GLU A 618 -19.71 -48.35 -34.22
N LEU A 619 -19.88 -47.40 -33.30
CA LEU A 619 -20.96 -47.44 -32.31
C LEU A 619 -22.35 -47.19 -32.94
N GLU A 620 -22.41 -46.37 -33.99
CA GLU A 620 -23.64 -46.12 -34.75
C GLU A 620 -24.17 -47.39 -35.41
N ASN A 621 -23.30 -48.34 -35.80
CA ASN A 621 -23.71 -49.65 -36.32
C ASN A 621 -24.52 -50.45 -35.28
N TYR A 622 -24.17 -50.34 -33.99
CA TYR A 622 -24.89 -50.99 -32.88
C TYR A 622 -26.16 -50.23 -32.46
N CYS A 623 -26.33 -48.99 -32.93
CA CYS A 623 -27.48 -48.13 -32.64
C CYS A 623 -28.35 -47.88 -33.89
N THR A 624 -28.40 -48.86 -34.81
CA THR A 624 -29.26 -48.83 -36.00
C THR A 624 -30.69 -49.24 -35.66
N GLY A 625 -31.70 -48.60 -36.27
CA GLY A 625 -33.12 -48.94 -36.08
C GLY A 625 -33.90 -48.10 -35.05
N ILE A 626 -33.26 -47.14 -34.38
CA ILE A 626 -33.93 -46.19 -33.47
C ILE A 626 -34.62 -45.10 -34.29
N GLN A 627 -35.96 -45.04 -34.27
CA GLN A 627 -36.74 -44.05 -35.02
C GLN A 627 -36.65 -42.67 -34.37
N THR A 628 -36.66 -41.61 -35.19
CA THR A 628 -36.76 -40.23 -34.72
C THR A 628 -38.20 -39.92 -34.32
N VAL A 629 -38.43 -39.62 -33.04
CA VAL A 629 -39.73 -39.10 -32.58
C VAL A 629 -39.69 -37.56 -32.67
N ASN A 630 -40.63 -36.97 -33.41
CA ASN A 630 -40.79 -35.50 -33.54
C ASN A 630 -39.53 -34.74 -34.02
N GLY A 631 -38.76 -35.32 -34.93
CA GLY A 631 -37.61 -34.64 -35.55
C GLY A 631 -36.42 -34.38 -34.60
N LYS A 632 -36.37 -35.00 -33.41
CA LYS A 632 -35.22 -34.93 -32.49
C LYS A 632 -34.54 -36.31 -32.34
N PRO A 633 -33.19 -36.38 -32.41
CA PRO A 633 -32.44 -37.64 -32.32
C PRO A 633 -32.18 -38.14 -30.88
N ALA A 634 -33.07 -37.85 -29.93
CA ALA A 634 -32.78 -37.95 -28.49
C ALA A 634 -32.39 -39.37 -28.01
N ASP A 635 -32.91 -40.43 -28.65
CA ASP A 635 -32.68 -41.81 -28.21
C ASP A 635 -31.40 -42.44 -28.80
N LYS A 636 -30.89 -41.88 -29.91
CA LYS A 636 -29.66 -42.36 -30.55
C LYS A 636 -28.44 -41.99 -29.72
N GLU A 637 -28.42 -40.81 -29.09
CA GLU A 637 -27.30 -40.37 -28.26
C GLU A 637 -27.24 -41.16 -26.94
N ALA A 638 -28.39 -41.48 -26.34
CA ALA A 638 -28.46 -42.40 -25.19
C ALA A 638 -27.95 -43.80 -25.54
N CYS A 639 -28.32 -44.34 -26.72
CA CYS A 639 -27.78 -45.60 -27.21
C CYS A 639 -26.25 -45.54 -27.40
N LEU A 640 -25.74 -44.48 -28.02
CA LEU A 640 -24.30 -44.31 -28.24
C LEU A 640 -23.51 -44.24 -26.92
N LEU A 641 -24.07 -43.58 -25.89
CA LEU A 641 -23.49 -43.51 -24.55
C LEU A 641 -23.43 -44.90 -23.88
N ILE A 642 -24.52 -45.67 -23.94
CA ILE A 642 -24.57 -47.03 -23.38
C ILE A 642 -23.66 -47.97 -24.16
N ALA A 643 -23.66 -47.91 -25.50
CA ALA A 643 -22.79 -48.70 -26.36
C ALA A 643 -21.30 -48.40 -26.11
N ALA A 644 -20.95 -47.13 -25.86
CA ALA A 644 -19.59 -46.73 -25.47
C ALA A 644 -19.18 -47.32 -24.11
N GLY A 645 -20.11 -47.32 -23.13
CA GLY A 645 -19.91 -47.94 -21.81
C GLY A 645 -19.77 -49.46 -21.88
N LEU A 646 -20.60 -50.14 -22.68
CA LEU A 646 -20.54 -51.57 -22.91
C LEU A 646 -19.25 -51.99 -23.61
N LYS A 647 -18.85 -51.26 -24.66
CA LYS A 647 -17.57 -51.51 -25.34
C LYS A 647 -16.38 -51.37 -24.37
N ASN A 648 -16.39 -50.33 -23.52
CA ASN A 648 -15.36 -50.15 -22.49
C ASN A 648 -15.33 -51.29 -21.45
N LEU A 649 -16.47 -51.91 -21.17
CA LEU A 649 -16.58 -53.06 -20.28
C LEU A 649 -15.99 -54.33 -20.91
N TYR A 650 -16.28 -54.59 -22.19
CA TYR A 650 -15.80 -55.79 -22.87
C TYR A 650 -14.34 -55.70 -23.34
N ASP A 651 -13.84 -54.48 -23.57
CA ASP A 651 -12.44 -54.23 -23.99
C ASP A 651 -11.42 -54.33 -22.83
N ILE A 652 -11.84 -54.70 -21.61
CA ILE A 652 -10.93 -54.88 -20.47
C ILE A 652 -10.02 -56.09 -20.71
N LYS A 653 -8.73 -55.81 -20.86
CA LYS A 653 -7.65 -56.80 -21.01
C LYS A 653 -6.73 -56.89 -19.78
N ASP A 654 -6.83 -55.96 -18.85
CA ASP A 654 -5.86 -55.79 -17.74
C ASP A 654 -6.23 -56.54 -16.45
N GLY A 655 -5.27 -57.26 -15.88
CA GLY A 655 -5.38 -58.01 -14.61
C GLY A 655 -5.32 -59.52 -14.83
N ASP A 656 -5.36 -60.31 -13.77
CA ASP A 656 -5.65 -61.75 -13.90
C ASP A 656 -7.14 -61.97 -14.23
N ASP A 657 -7.55 -63.21 -14.51
CA ASP A 657 -8.93 -63.48 -14.94
C ASP A 657 -9.97 -63.15 -13.86
N VAL A 658 -9.58 -63.22 -12.58
CA VAL A 658 -10.43 -62.84 -11.44
C VAL A 658 -10.59 -61.32 -11.38
N GLU A 659 -9.49 -60.58 -11.55
CA GLU A 659 -9.47 -59.12 -11.55
C GLU A 659 -10.19 -58.52 -12.76
N LYS A 660 -10.01 -59.10 -13.97
CA LYS A 660 -10.78 -58.74 -15.17
C LYS A 660 -12.27 -58.94 -14.93
N SER A 661 -12.65 -60.10 -14.37
CA SER A 661 -14.05 -60.41 -14.05
C SER A 661 -14.63 -59.42 -13.05
N PHE A 662 -13.88 -59.09 -12.00
CA PHE A 662 -14.27 -58.08 -11.01
C PHE A 662 -14.48 -56.69 -11.65
N LYS A 663 -13.52 -56.20 -12.44
CA LYS A 663 -13.63 -54.89 -13.14
C LYS A 663 -14.81 -54.85 -14.10
N ARG A 664 -15.03 -55.92 -14.88
CA ARG A 664 -16.20 -56.06 -15.77
C ARG A 664 -17.51 -55.98 -14.98
N THR A 665 -17.58 -56.72 -13.87
CA THR A 665 -18.77 -56.77 -13.02
C THR A 665 -19.06 -55.40 -12.40
N MET A 666 -18.05 -54.71 -11.87
CA MET A 666 -18.23 -53.39 -11.25
C MET A 666 -18.61 -52.31 -12.27
N ARG A 667 -18.02 -52.31 -13.47
CA ARG A 667 -18.44 -51.40 -14.55
C ARG A 667 -19.84 -51.73 -15.06
N CYS A 668 -20.25 -53.00 -15.06
CA CYS A 668 -21.60 -53.41 -15.43
C CYS A 668 -22.64 -52.84 -14.45
N VAL A 669 -22.37 -53.00 -13.15
CA VAL A 669 -23.23 -52.48 -12.07
C VAL A 669 -23.35 -50.97 -12.19
N LEU A 670 -22.24 -50.26 -12.42
CA LEU A 670 -22.24 -48.81 -12.58
C LEU A 670 -22.98 -48.36 -13.86
N LEU A 671 -22.80 -49.08 -14.97
CA LEU A 671 -23.48 -48.78 -16.24
C LEU A 671 -25.00 -49.01 -16.16
N ASN A 672 -25.43 -50.07 -15.47
CA ASN A 672 -26.85 -50.31 -15.19
C ASN A 672 -27.44 -49.23 -14.27
N ALA A 673 -26.72 -48.81 -13.24
CA ALA A 673 -27.17 -47.69 -12.38
C ALA A 673 -27.29 -46.37 -13.15
N ILE A 674 -26.44 -46.14 -14.16
CA ILE A 674 -26.56 -45.00 -15.08
C ILE A 674 -27.77 -45.17 -16.01
N ALA A 675 -27.98 -46.37 -16.56
CA ALA A 675 -29.13 -46.68 -17.42
C ALA A 675 -30.47 -46.52 -16.66
N ASP A 676 -30.55 -46.99 -15.42
CA ASP A 676 -31.71 -46.84 -14.54
C ASP A 676 -32.01 -45.35 -14.29
N LYS A 677 -30.96 -44.54 -14.07
CA LYS A 677 -31.11 -43.08 -13.93
C LYS A 677 -31.53 -42.39 -15.22
N LEU A 678 -31.08 -42.86 -16.38
CA LEU A 678 -31.50 -42.33 -17.68
C LEU A 678 -32.96 -42.67 -18.01
N GLN A 679 -33.51 -43.73 -17.42
CA GLN A 679 -34.92 -44.13 -17.55
C GLN A 679 -35.85 -43.45 -16.54
N ASP A 680 -35.31 -42.80 -15.52
CA ASP A 680 -36.11 -42.10 -14.50
C ASP A 680 -36.64 -40.75 -15.06
N ASN A 681 -37.96 -40.53 -15.01
CA ASN A 681 -38.68 -39.41 -15.65
C ASN A 681 -38.43 -38.02 -15.01
N LYS A 682 -37.32 -37.85 -14.28
CA LYS A 682 -36.97 -36.64 -13.51
C LYS A 682 -35.90 -35.75 -14.15
N PHE A 683 -35.47 -36.04 -15.39
CA PHE A 683 -34.51 -35.20 -16.12
C PHE A 683 -35.22 -34.18 -17.03
N PRO A 684 -35.36 -32.90 -16.63
CA PRO A 684 -35.57 -31.83 -17.59
C PRO A 684 -34.24 -31.51 -18.29
N CYS A 685 -34.25 -31.45 -19.62
CA CYS A 685 -33.11 -30.97 -20.40
C CYS A 685 -32.89 -29.47 -20.13
N LYS A 686 -32.10 -29.10 -19.13
CA LYS A 686 -31.47 -27.79 -18.96
C LYS A 686 -30.24 -27.88 -18.05
N ASP A 687 -29.22 -27.10 -18.38
CA ASP A 687 -27.92 -27.00 -17.72
C ASP A 687 -28.03 -26.84 -16.19
N GLU A 688 -27.65 -27.87 -15.42
CA GLU A 688 -27.22 -27.71 -14.03
C GLU A 688 -26.46 -28.95 -13.51
N HIS A 689 -25.42 -28.71 -12.70
CA HIS A 689 -24.45 -29.69 -12.22
C HIS A 689 -25.07 -30.83 -11.39
N VAL A 690 -24.91 -32.08 -11.84
CA VAL A 690 -25.38 -33.27 -11.13
C VAL A 690 -24.30 -33.83 -10.18
N HIS A 691 -24.52 -33.72 -8.86
CA HIS A 691 -23.76 -34.47 -7.85
C HIS A 691 -24.39 -35.87 -7.64
N VAL A 692 -23.62 -36.93 -7.90
CA VAL A 692 -24.05 -38.33 -7.70
C VAL A 692 -23.65 -38.79 -6.29
N TYR A 693 -24.62 -38.94 -5.38
CA TYR A 693 -24.46 -39.70 -4.13
C TYR A 693 -24.97 -41.14 -4.34
N ILE A 694 -24.12 -42.14 -4.13
CA ILE A 694 -24.47 -43.57 -4.15
C ILE A 694 -24.56 -44.05 -2.70
N ARG A 695 -25.76 -44.40 -2.23
CA ARG A 695 -25.96 -45.23 -1.02
C ARG A 695 -26.50 -46.58 -1.47
N MET A 696 -25.67 -47.62 -1.36
CA MET A 696 -26.07 -49.01 -1.62
C MET A 696 -26.13 -49.74 -0.29
N TYR A 697 -27.33 -50.12 0.18
CA TYR A 697 -27.51 -51.01 1.31
C TYR A 697 -27.41 -52.46 0.82
N VAL A 698 -26.46 -53.23 1.36
CA VAL A 698 -26.40 -54.68 1.16
C VAL A 698 -26.96 -55.33 2.43
N CYS A 699 -28.19 -55.84 2.37
CA CYS A 699 -28.76 -56.71 3.39
C CYS A 699 -28.39 -58.15 3.09
N THR A 700 -27.46 -58.75 3.84
CA THR A 700 -27.20 -60.19 3.81
C THR A 700 -27.86 -60.86 5.02
N TYR A 701 -29.07 -61.41 4.84
CA TYR A 701 -29.62 -62.44 5.71
C TYR A 701 -29.14 -63.80 5.20
N ILE A 702 -28.20 -64.44 5.91
CA ILE A 702 -28.03 -65.90 5.88
C ILE A 702 -27.78 -66.37 7.32
N TYR A 703 -28.84 -66.91 7.93
CA TYR A 703 -28.80 -67.71 9.14
C TYR A 703 -28.39 -69.14 8.76
N LEU A 704 -27.33 -69.69 9.36
CA LEU A 704 -27.24 -71.12 9.64
C LEU A 704 -26.32 -71.34 10.86
N HIS A 705 -26.92 -71.39 12.04
CA HIS A 705 -26.33 -71.95 13.26
C HIS A 705 -26.29 -73.47 13.13
N ILE A 706 -25.16 -74.12 13.47
CA ILE A 706 -24.98 -75.19 14.47
C ILE A 706 -23.46 -75.14 14.80
N TYR A 707 -22.99 -74.92 16.03
CA TYR A 707 -22.66 -75.99 16.97
C TYR A 707 -22.54 -75.47 18.40
N VAL A 708 -23.21 -76.22 19.28
CA VAL A 708 -23.21 -76.12 20.73
C VAL A 708 -21.95 -76.77 21.31
N TYR A 709 -21.40 -76.13 22.33
CA TYR A 709 -20.31 -76.57 23.19
C TYR A 709 -20.68 -77.85 23.95
N VAL A 710 -19.91 -78.94 23.84
CA VAL A 710 -19.88 -80.01 24.86
C VAL A 710 -18.44 -80.50 25.06
N ARG A 711 -18.03 -80.46 26.33
CA ARG A 711 -16.72 -80.82 26.92
C ARG A 711 -16.12 -82.12 26.39
N MET A 712 -14.80 -82.14 26.22
CA MET A 712 -14.01 -83.35 26.04
C MET A 712 -13.62 -83.94 27.42
N TYR A 713 -13.83 -85.24 27.61
CA TYR A 713 -13.08 -86.06 28.58
C TYR A 713 -12.64 -87.34 27.87
N VAL A 714 -11.34 -87.51 27.63
CA VAL A 714 -10.71 -88.83 27.64
C VAL A 714 -9.47 -88.70 28.51
N CYS A 715 -9.61 -89.05 29.79
CA CYS A 715 -8.50 -89.22 30.72
C CYS A 715 -8.73 -90.47 31.56
N VAL A 716 -7.81 -91.41 31.38
CA VAL A 716 -7.58 -92.65 32.11
C VAL A 716 -6.77 -92.32 33.37
N TYR A 717 -7.09 -92.91 34.53
CA TYR A 717 -6.25 -92.88 35.73
C TYR A 717 -6.34 -94.21 36.47
N VAL A 718 -5.18 -94.77 36.82
CA VAL A 718 -4.97 -96.14 37.25
C VAL A 718 -4.55 -96.15 38.72
N TYR A 719 -5.30 -96.88 39.58
CA TYR A 719 -4.73 -97.60 40.73
C TYR A 719 -3.89 -98.69 40.06
N ILE A 720 -2.56 -98.58 40.01
CA ILE A 720 -1.69 -97.92 40.98
C ILE A 720 -0.99 -96.64 40.47
N CYS A 721 -1.13 -95.60 41.32
CA CYS A 721 -0.25 -94.47 41.65
C CYS A 721 -0.17 -93.19 40.79
N MET A 722 -0.59 -92.11 41.48
CA MET A 722 0.13 -90.84 41.72
C MET A 722 0.40 -89.94 40.51
N TYR A 723 -0.35 -88.85 40.37
CA TYR A 723 0.06 -87.53 40.89
C TYR A 723 -1.01 -86.46 40.61
N ILE A 724 -1.49 -85.85 41.68
CA ILE A 724 -2.17 -84.56 41.66
C ILE A 724 -1.16 -83.52 41.15
N HIS A 725 -1.44 -82.82 40.05
CA HIS A 725 -0.90 -81.48 39.86
C HIS A 725 -1.99 -80.50 39.40
N MET A 726 -2.24 -79.63 40.37
CA MET A 726 -3.13 -78.48 40.46
C MET A 726 -2.79 -77.39 39.42
N TYR A 727 -3.84 -76.78 38.88
CA TYR A 727 -3.85 -75.64 37.96
C TYR A 727 -2.98 -74.45 38.39
N ILE A 728 -2.40 -73.75 37.41
CA ILE A 728 -2.37 -72.27 37.38
C ILE A 728 -2.79 -71.81 35.97
N CYS A 729 -3.95 -71.15 35.88
CA CYS A 729 -4.44 -70.47 34.68
C CYS A 729 -3.68 -69.15 34.47
N ILE A 730 -3.18 -68.91 33.26
CA ILE A 730 -3.03 -67.56 32.71
C ILE A 730 -3.64 -67.57 31.30
N CYS A 731 -4.76 -66.86 31.14
CA CYS A 731 -5.43 -66.66 29.86
C CYS A 731 -4.86 -65.40 29.17
N ILE A 732 -4.37 -65.53 27.94
CA ILE A 732 -4.21 -64.40 27.02
C ILE A 732 -5.30 -64.53 25.95
N TYR A 733 -6.23 -63.57 25.94
CA TYR A 733 -7.24 -63.42 24.89
C TYR A 733 -6.63 -62.64 23.72
N ALA A 734 -6.68 -63.20 22.51
CA ALA A 734 -6.46 -62.47 21.26
C ALA A 734 -7.78 -62.46 20.47
N TYR A 735 -8.46 -61.31 20.45
CA TYR A 735 -9.55 -61.05 19.52
C TYR A 735 -8.95 -60.61 18.17
N ALA A 736 -9.18 -61.37 17.10
CA ALA A 736 -8.87 -60.96 15.74
C ALA A 736 -10.14 -60.42 15.07
N TYR A 737 -10.29 -59.09 15.05
CA TYR A 737 -11.29 -58.37 14.28
C TYR A 737 -10.95 -58.46 12.77
N ILE A 738 -11.59 -59.36 12.02
CA ILE A 738 -11.60 -59.37 10.54
C ILE A 738 -12.96 -58.84 10.08
N TYR A 739 -13.30 -57.63 10.50
CA TYR A 739 -14.52 -56.94 10.06
C TYR A 739 -14.21 -55.44 10.08
N ILE A 740 -13.89 -54.88 8.89
CA ILE A 740 -13.86 -53.46 8.45
C ILE A 740 -12.92 -53.28 7.23
N TYR A 741 -11.88 -54.10 7.05
CA TYR A 741 -10.88 -53.90 5.97
C TYR A 741 -11.38 -54.19 4.53
N LEU A 742 -12.31 -55.13 4.36
CA LEU A 742 -12.79 -55.57 3.03
C LEU A 742 -13.70 -54.53 2.33
N GLN A 743 -14.49 -53.75 3.08
CA GLN A 743 -15.37 -52.74 2.48
C GLN A 743 -14.58 -51.53 1.97
N GLU A 744 -13.52 -51.12 2.67
CA GLU A 744 -12.70 -49.96 2.28
C GLU A 744 -11.82 -50.25 1.05
N GLN A 745 -11.24 -51.46 0.95
CA GLN A 745 -10.47 -51.86 -0.23
C GLN A 745 -11.33 -51.97 -1.49
N VAL A 746 -12.50 -52.62 -1.41
CA VAL A 746 -13.42 -52.74 -2.54
C VAL A 746 -13.92 -51.38 -3.00
N TRP A 747 -14.28 -50.47 -2.08
CA TRP A 747 -14.68 -49.11 -2.44
C TRP A 747 -13.54 -48.26 -3.01
N SER A 748 -12.28 -48.49 -2.61
CA SER A 748 -11.12 -47.82 -3.19
C SER A 748 -10.90 -48.23 -4.65
N GLU A 749 -11.12 -49.51 -4.99
CA GLU A 749 -11.04 -50.00 -6.36
C GLU A 749 -12.23 -49.52 -7.20
N VAL A 750 -13.44 -49.53 -6.65
CA VAL A 750 -14.63 -48.97 -7.33
C VAL A 750 -14.45 -47.48 -7.64
N LYS A 751 -13.88 -46.68 -6.72
CA LYS A 751 -13.58 -45.26 -6.95
C LYS A 751 -12.56 -45.04 -8.08
N LYS A 752 -11.65 -45.99 -8.33
CA LYS A 752 -10.72 -45.94 -9.48
C LYS A 752 -11.41 -46.23 -10.81
N GLU A 753 -12.51 -46.99 -10.80
CA GLU A 753 -13.26 -47.35 -12.00
C GLU A 753 -14.28 -46.27 -12.43
N ILE A 754 -14.78 -45.46 -11.49
CA ILE A 754 -15.71 -44.34 -11.76
C ILE A 754 -15.18 -43.36 -12.81
N PRO A 755 -13.96 -42.78 -12.70
CA PRO A 755 -13.45 -41.87 -13.72
C PRO A 755 -13.10 -42.56 -15.04
N LYS A 756 -12.85 -43.88 -15.05
CA LYS A 756 -12.58 -44.65 -16.28
C LYS A 756 -13.86 -44.89 -17.08
N LEU A 757 -14.93 -45.30 -16.40
CA LEU A 757 -16.26 -45.42 -17.03
C LEU A 757 -16.83 -44.03 -17.35
N GLY A 758 -16.68 -43.09 -16.41
CA GLY A 758 -17.04 -41.68 -16.58
C GLY A 758 -16.35 -41.06 -17.78
N GLY A 759 -15.04 -41.22 -17.94
CA GLY A 759 -14.30 -40.72 -19.11
C GLY A 759 -14.66 -41.41 -20.43
N ALA A 760 -15.11 -42.67 -20.39
CA ALA A 760 -15.57 -43.41 -21.56
C ALA A 760 -16.99 -43.00 -22.02
N ILE A 761 -17.81 -42.50 -21.09
CA ILE A 761 -19.19 -42.03 -21.32
C ILE A 761 -19.25 -40.51 -21.52
N SER A 762 -18.42 -39.74 -20.80
CA SER A 762 -18.34 -38.27 -20.86
C SER A 762 -17.45 -37.75 -21.98
N THR A 763 -16.84 -38.65 -22.76
CA THR A 763 -16.13 -38.25 -23.98
C THR A 763 -17.18 -37.62 -24.90
N PRO A 764 -17.02 -36.36 -25.35
CA PRO A 764 -17.85 -35.88 -26.44
C PRO A 764 -17.67 -36.86 -27.59
N ILE A 765 -18.76 -37.49 -28.03
CA ILE A 765 -18.81 -38.28 -29.27
C ILE A 765 -18.78 -37.29 -30.46
N SER A 766 -18.01 -36.19 -30.36
CA SER A 766 -18.10 -35.02 -31.22
C SER A 766 -16.99 -35.03 -32.26
N LYS A 767 -17.44 -34.93 -33.51
CA LYS A 767 -16.63 -34.69 -34.71
C LYS A 767 -15.78 -33.40 -34.57
N ASP A 768 -16.18 -32.48 -33.69
CA ASP A 768 -15.67 -31.12 -33.58
C ASP A 768 -14.28 -31.03 -32.90
N ARG A 769 -14.00 -31.82 -31.85
CA ARG A 769 -12.72 -31.76 -31.11
C ARG A 769 -11.53 -32.27 -31.94
N ARG A 770 -11.72 -33.33 -32.73
CA ARG A 770 -10.69 -33.80 -33.67
C ARG A 770 -10.46 -32.74 -34.74
N THR A 771 -11.52 -32.23 -35.36
CA THR A 771 -11.40 -31.22 -36.43
C THR A 771 -10.69 -29.96 -35.95
N GLU A 772 -10.95 -29.50 -34.73
CA GLU A 772 -10.22 -28.40 -34.11
C GLU A 772 -8.71 -28.72 -33.99
N LEU A 773 -8.35 -29.88 -33.45
CA LEU A 773 -6.95 -30.29 -33.28
C LEU A 773 -6.23 -30.52 -34.62
N GLU A 774 -6.93 -31.02 -35.63
CA GLU A 774 -6.40 -31.25 -36.96
C GLU A 774 -5.94 -29.96 -37.64
N ASN A 775 -6.55 -28.82 -37.31
CA ASN A 775 -6.14 -27.51 -37.84
C ASN A 775 -4.70 -27.15 -37.41
N TYR A 776 -4.30 -27.53 -36.18
CA TYR A 776 -2.93 -27.33 -35.69
C TYR A 776 -1.93 -28.31 -36.33
N CYS A 777 -2.42 -29.43 -36.84
CA CYS A 777 -1.62 -30.52 -37.40
C CYS A 777 -1.60 -30.55 -38.94
N THR A 778 -1.80 -29.40 -39.59
CA THR A 778 -1.81 -29.27 -41.06
C THR A 778 -0.39 -29.21 -41.65
N GLY A 779 -0.22 -29.70 -42.89
CA GLY A 779 1.03 -29.60 -43.65
C GLY A 779 2.08 -30.68 -43.33
N ILE A 780 1.70 -31.76 -42.64
CA ILE A 780 2.56 -32.94 -42.47
C ILE A 780 2.45 -33.79 -43.74
N GLN A 781 3.53 -33.91 -44.53
CA GLN A 781 3.52 -34.62 -45.82
C GLN A 781 3.52 -36.14 -45.64
N THR A 782 2.72 -36.85 -46.44
CA THR A 782 2.75 -38.32 -46.55
C THR A 782 4.08 -38.78 -47.14
N VAL A 783 4.69 -39.83 -46.59
CA VAL A 783 5.92 -40.42 -47.12
C VAL A 783 5.62 -41.85 -47.58
N ASN A 784 5.95 -42.17 -48.83
CA ASN A 784 5.75 -43.51 -49.42
C ASN A 784 4.31 -44.05 -49.33
N GLY A 785 3.30 -43.20 -49.49
CA GLY A 785 1.89 -43.59 -49.43
C GLY A 785 1.37 -43.94 -48.02
N LYS A 786 2.19 -43.83 -46.97
CA LYS A 786 1.76 -43.88 -45.57
C LYS A 786 1.65 -42.46 -44.99
N PRO A 787 0.61 -42.15 -44.19
CA PRO A 787 0.52 -40.86 -43.53
C PRO A 787 1.67 -40.73 -42.52
N ALA A 788 2.47 -39.68 -42.64
CA ALA A 788 3.31 -39.23 -41.53
C ALA A 788 2.37 -38.88 -40.36
N ASP A 789 2.74 -39.23 -39.13
CA ASP A 789 1.73 -39.44 -38.09
C ASP A 789 1.08 -38.15 -37.59
N LYS A 790 -0.03 -37.83 -38.24
CA LYS A 790 -1.03 -36.86 -37.78
C LYS A 790 -1.47 -37.19 -36.35
N GLU A 791 -1.54 -38.47 -35.99
CA GLU A 791 -1.95 -38.91 -34.65
C GLU A 791 -0.94 -38.51 -33.56
N ALA A 792 0.37 -38.61 -33.81
CA ALA A 792 1.37 -38.12 -32.86
C ALA A 792 1.28 -36.60 -32.65
N CYS A 793 0.99 -35.84 -33.71
CA CYS A 793 0.73 -34.40 -33.58
C CYS A 793 -0.55 -34.11 -32.79
N LEU A 794 -1.64 -34.82 -33.11
CA LEU A 794 -2.94 -34.67 -32.44
C LEU A 794 -2.86 -34.99 -30.95
N LEU A 795 -2.07 -36.01 -30.58
CA LEU A 795 -1.78 -36.42 -29.21
C LEU A 795 -1.14 -35.28 -28.42
N ILE A 796 -0.09 -34.66 -28.95
CA ILE A 796 0.58 -33.52 -28.30
C ILE A 796 -0.31 -32.28 -28.29
N ALA A 797 -1.01 -31.99 -29.39
CA ALA A 797 -1.94 -30.87 -29.48
C ALA A 797 -3.09 -31.00 -28.46
N ALA A 798 -3.59 -32.21 -28.23
CA ALA A 798 -4.59 -32.48 -27.19
C ALA A 798 -4.03 -32.24 -25.78
N GLY A 799 -2.77 -32.60 -25.52
CA GLY A 799 -2.08 -32.31 -24.27
C GLY A 799 -1.89 -30.80 -24.04
N LEU A 800 -1.47 -30.07 -25.08
CA LEU A 800 -1.37 -28.61 -25.06
C LEU A 800 -2.74 -27.96 -24.81
N LYS A 801 -3.78 -28.37 -25.54
CA LYS A 801 -5.13 -27.83 -25.33
C LYS A 801 -5.63 -28.10 -23.91
N ASN A 802 -5.39 -29.31 -23.38
CA ASN A 802 -5.78 -29.67 -22.01
C ASN A 802 -5.13 -28.80 -20.93
N LEU A 803 -3.88 -28.37 -21.12
CA LEU A 803 -3.23 -27.50 -20.15
C LEU A 803 -3.78 -26.06 -20.25
N TYR A 804 -4.05 -25.57 -21.46
CA TYR A 804 -4.56 -24.21 -21.66
C TYR A 804 -6.05 -24.05 -21.31
N ASP A 805 -6.82 -25.13 -21.36
CA ASP A 805 -8.25 -25.15 -20.98
C ASP A 805 -8.50 -25.25 -19.46
N ILE A 806 -7.45 -25.31 -18.64
CA ILE A 806 -7.60 -25.37 -17.17
C ILE A 806 -8.26 -24.10 -16.65
N LYS A 807 -9.46 -24.25 -16.06
CA LYS A 807 -10.21 -23.20 -15.36
C LYS A 807 -10.31 -23.43 -13.85
N ASP A 808 -10.06 -24.65 -13.37
CA ASP A 808 -10.30 -25.05 -11.99
C ASP A 808 -9.19 -24.62 -11.03
N GLY A 809 -9.59 -24.00 -9.91
CA GLY A 809 -8.71 -23.51 -8.86
C GLY A 809 -8.57 -21.99 -8.85
N ASP A 810 -7.80 -21.45 -7.91
CA ASP A 810 -7.35 -20.05 -7.99
C ASP A 810 -6.19 -19.89 -8.99
N ASP A 811 -5.74 -18.66 -9.22
CA ASP A 811 -4.72 -18.39 -10.23
C ASP A 811 -3.37 -19.06 -9.92
N VAL A 812 -3.01 -19.20 -8.63
CA VAL A 812 -1.78 -19.90 -8.23
C VAL A 812 -1.89 -21.38 -8.56
N GLU A 813 -3.05 -21.99 -8.29
CA GLU A 813 -3.31 -23.39 -8.59
C GLU A 813 -3.39 -23.66 -10.11
N LYS A 814 -4.03 -22.77 -10.88
CA LYS A 814 -4.09 -22.89 -12.35
C LYS A 814 -2.69 -22.82 -12.97
N SER A 815 -1.88 -21.84 -12.59
CA SER A 815 -0.50 -21.72 -13.09
C SER A 815 0.34 -22.93 -12.72
N PHE A 816 0.21 -23.44 -11.49
CA PHE A 816 0.88 -24.67 -11.06
C PHE A 816 0.50 -25.87 -11.93
N LYS A 817 -0.79 -26.16 -12.10
CA LYS A 817 -1.26 -27.29 -12.92
C LYS A 817 -0.79 -27.18 -14.36
N ARG A 818 -0.85 -25.98 -14.97
CA ARG A 818 -0.38 -25.72 -16.34
C ARG A 818 1.10 -26.04 -16.50
N THR A 819 1.93 -25.54 -15.59
CA THR A 819 3.38 -25.77 -15.61
C THR A 819 3.71 -27.25 -15.46
N MET A 820 3.08 -27.94 -14.52
CA MET A 820 3.35 -29.36 -14.29
C MET A 820 2.84 -30.25 -15.44
N ARG A 821 1.70 -29.94 -16.05
CA ARG A 821 1.24 -30.64 -17.26
C ARG A 821 2.16 -30.40 -18.46
N CYS A 822 2.74 -29.20 -18.61
CA CYS A 822 3.74 -28.94 -19.65
C CYS A 822 5.01 -29.79 -19.47
N VAL A 823 5.48 -29.92 -18.22
CA VAL A 823 6.61 -30.79 -17.88
C VAL A 823 6.31 -32.25 -18.23
N LEU A 824 5.15 -32.76 -17.78
CA LEU A 824 4.71 -34.13 -18.08
C LEU A 824 4.55 -34.37 -19.59
N LEU A 825 4.02 -33.38 -20.33
CA LEU A 825 3.85 -33.48 -21.78
C LEU A 825 5.19 -33.56 -22.52
N ASN A 826 6.19 -32.79 -22.10
CA ASN A 826 7.55 -32.89 -22.62
C ASN A 826 8.19 -34.24 -22.32
N ALA A 827 7.95 -34.77 -21.12
CA ALA A 827 8.35 -36.12 -20.72
C ALA A 827 7.73 -37.22 -21.62
N ILE A 828 6.44 -37.10 -21.91
CA ILE A 828 5.74 -38.01 -22.85
C ILE A 828 6.33 -37.88 -24.25
N ALA A 829 6.59 -36.65 -24.72
CA ALA A 829 7.20 -36.40 -26.01
C ALA A 829 8.59 -37.06 -26.14
N ASP A 830 9.41 -37.03 -25.10
CA ASP A 830 10.70 -37.74 -25.05
C ASP A 830 10.50 -39.25 -25.20
N LYS A 831 9.52 -39.84 -24.48
CA LYS A 831 9.22 -41.28 -24.57
C LYS A 831 8.75 -41.71 -25.95
N LEU A 832 8.01 -40.86 -26.67
CA LEU A 832 7.58 -41.13 -28.05
C LEU A 832 8.73 -41.00 -29.07
N GLN A 833 9.81 -40.29 -28.71
CA GLN A 833 11.00 -40.12 -29.55
C GLN A 833 12.11 -41.13 -29.22
N ASP A 834 12.00 -41.84 -28.10
CA ASP A 834 12.94 -42.86 -27.64
C ASP A 834 13.13 -43.97 -28.69
N ASN A 835 14.35 -44.49 -28.81
CA ASN A 835 14.68 -45.58 -29.75
C ASN A 835 13.87 -46.86 -29.51
N LYS A 836 13.34 -47.05 -28.30
CA LYS A 836 12.49 -48.18 -27.93
C LYS A 836 11.02 -47.99 -28.33
N PHE A 837 10.62 -46.81 -28.80
CA PHE A 837 9.26 -46.60 -29.30
C PHE A 837 9.14 -47.23 -30.70
N PRO A 838 8.21 -48.18 -30.91
CA PRO A 838 8.04 -48.83 -32.20
C PRO A 838 7.64 -47.82 -33.29
N CYS A 839 7.91 -48.14 -34.56
CA CYS A 839 7.51 -47.37 -35.75
C CYS A 839 7.94 -45.88 -35.84
N LYS A 840 8.73 -45.36 -34.89
CA LYS A 840 9.00 -43.91 -34.75
C LYS A 840 9.56 -43.24 -36.02
N ASP A 841 10.49 -43.91 -36.70
CA ASP A 841 11.19 -43.39 -37.88
C ASP A 841 10.30 -43.56 -39.12
N GLU A 842 9.63 -44.70 -39.25
CA GLU A 842 8.65 -44.97 -40.31
C GLU A 842 7.52 -43.94 -40.31
N LYS A 843 7.13 -43.47 -39.13
CA LYS A 843 6.02 -42.55 -38.91
C LYS A 843 6.40 -41.08 -38.70
N LYS A 844 7.70 -40.78 -38.68
CA LYS A 844 8.24 -39.42 -38.47
C LYS A 844 7.68 -38.75 -37.21
N VAL A 845 7.57 -39.52 -36.12
CA VAL A 845 6.96 -39.08 -34.84
C VAL A 845 7.60 -37.78 -34.32
N ALA A 846 8.91 -37.61 -34.52
CA ALA A 846 9.63 -36.41 -34.12
C ALA A 846 9.17 -35.13 -34.86
N GLU A 847 8.90 -35.21 -36.17
CA GLU A 847 8.41 -34.09 -36.97
C GLU A 847 7.00 -33.67 -36.51
N ALA A 848 6.14 -34.66 -36.26
CA ALA A 848 4.76 -34.45 -35.80
C ALA A 848 4.69 -33.78 -34.41
N ILE A 849 5.51 -34.24 -33.45
CA ILE A 849 5.63 -33.64 -32.12
C ILE A 849 6.12 -32.19 -32.24
N THR A 850 7.17 -31.96 -33.03
CA THR A 850 7.72 -30.61 -33.23
C THR A 850 6.68 -29.67 -33.82
N LYS A 851 5.89 -30.15 -34.78
CA LYS A 851 4.79 -29.39 -35.38
C LYS A 851 3.73 -28.98 -34.35
N ALA A 852 3.31 -29.90 -33.48
CA ALA A 852 2.34 -29.61 -32.44
C ALA A 852 2.84 -28.54 -31.46
N PHE A 853 4.07 -28.66 -30.95
CA PHE A 853 4.66 -27.65 -30.07
C PHE A 853 4.86 -26.29 -30.75
N LYS A 854 5.11 -26.23 -32.07
CA LYS A 854 5.12 -24.96 -32.83
C LYS A 854 3.77 -24.25 -32.89
N GLN A 855 2.66 -24.95 -32.60
CA GLN A 855 1.32 -24.36 -32.51
C GLN A 855 0.94 -23.99 -31.08
N SER A 856 1.82 -24.20 -30.10
CA SER A 856 1.52 -24.01 -28.68
C SER A 856 0.98 -22.60 -28.36
N ALA A 857 1.59 -21.54 -28.90
CA ALA A 857 1.09 -20.17 -28.75
C ALA A 857 -0.33 -19.97 -29.33
N THR A 858 -0.63 -20.57 -30.48
CA THR A 858 -1.95 -20.52 -31.12
C THR A 858 -2.99 -21.26 -30.27
N ILE A 859 -2.67 -22.47 -29.81
CA ILE A 859 -3.54 -23.28 -28.95
C ILE A 859 -3.78 -22.54 -27.62
N MET A 860 -2.76 -21.90 -27.05
CA MET A 860 -2.87 -21.07 -25.85
C MET A 860 -3.85 -19.91 -26.04
N GLY A 861 -3.74 -19.18 -27.16
CA GLY A 861 -4.62 -18.05 -27.47
C GLY A 861 -6.08 -18.45 -27.69
N GLN A 862 -6.33 -19.71 -28.05
CA GLN A 862 -7.66 -20.28 -28.24
C GLN A 862 -8.16 -21.08 -27.01
N GLY A 863 -7.28 -21.32 -26.03
CA GLY A 863 -7.60 -22.07 -24.84
C GLY A 863 -8.56 -21.33 -23.93
N GLU A 864 -9.59 -22.03 -23.45
CA GLU A 864 -10.67 -21.40 -22.69
C GLU A 864 -10.22 -20.87 -21.32
N GLY A 865 -9.13 -21.40 -20.77
CA GLY A 865 -8.52 -20.96 -19.52
C GLY A 865 -7.45 -19.87 -19.68
N CYS A 866 -7.01 -19.60 -20.91
CA CYS A 866 -5.90 -18.70 -21.23
C CYS A 866 -6.26 -17.52 -22.14
N ASN A 867 -7.45 -17.51 -22.75
CA ASN A 867 -7.93 -16.37 -23.52
C ASN A 867 -7.95 -15.09 -22.66
N LYS A 868 -7.09 -14.12 -23.00
CA LYS A 868 -6.86 -12.83 -22.30
C LYS A 868 -6.28 -12.94 -20.87
N ASN A 869 -5.76 -14.10 -20.46
CA ASN A 869 -5.13 -14.26 -19.14
C ASN A 869 -3.63 -13.93 -19.19
N ASP A 870 -3.18 -12.95 -18.40
CA ASP A 870 -1.77 -12.51 -18.28
C ASP A 870 -0.88 -13.46 -17.47
N LYS A 871 -1.44 -14.58 -16.99
CA LYS A 871 -0.76 -15.61 -16.17
C LYS A 871 -0.54 -16.94 -16.92
N CYS A 872 -0.84 -16.98 -18.22
CA CYS A 872 -0.52 -18.13 -19.07
C CYS A 872 0.88 -17.98 -19.68
N PHE A 873 1.56 -19.11 -19.89
CA PHE A 873 2.88 -19.17 -20.51
C PHE A 873 2.86 -20.17 -21.68
N GLU A 874 3.68 -19.93 -22.70
CA GLU A 874 3.80 -20.86 -23.82
C GLU A 874 4.59 -22.11 -23.40
N CYS A 875 3.93 -23.26 -23.41
CA CYS A 875 4.57 -24.56 -23.24
C CYS A 875 5.36 -24.93 -24.52
N LYS A 876 6.67 -24.68 -24.50
CA LYS A 876 7.58 -25.04 -25.58
C LYS A 876 8.08 -26.47 -25.43
N ARG A 877 8.57 -27.03 -26.55
CA ARG A 877 9.28 -28.32 -26.55
C ARG A 877 10.65 -28.15 -25.90
N VAL A 878 10.85 -28.79 -24.75
CA VAL A 878 12.10 -28.84 -23.99
C VAL A 878 12.38 -30.30 -23.64
N PRO A 879 13.41 -30.93 -24.24
CA PRO A 879 13.82 -32.28 -23.87
C PRO A 879 14.17 -32.39 -22.39
N LEU A 880 13.84 -33.50 -21.72
CA LEU A 880 14.29 -33.75 -20.35
C LEU A 880 15.81 -33.78 -20.26
N SER A 881 16.50 -34.15 -21.34
CA SER A 881 17.96 -34.11 -21.44
C SER A 881 18.54 -32.69 -21.32
N SER A 882 17.79 -31.63 -21.64
CA SER A 882 18.23 -30.25 -21.42
C SER A 882 17.88 -29.71 -20.03
N LEU A 883 17.25 -30.53 -19.17
CA LEU A 883 16.90 -30.19 -17.80
C LEU A 883 17.82 -30.86 -16.77
N THR A 884 18.98 -31.39 -17.20
CA THR A 884 19.96 -32.04 -16.31
C THR A 884 20.49 -31.13 -15.22
N ASP A 885 20.59 -29.83 -15.48
CA ASP A 885 21.06 -28.84 -14.49
C ASP A 885 19.90 -28.14 -13.77
N CYS A 886 18.66 -28.60 -13.98
CA CYS A 886 17.47 -28.05 -13.35
C CYS A 886 17.28 -28.59 -11.93
N ASN A 887 17.92 -27.92 -10.98
CA ASN A 887 17.83 -28.24 -9.56
C ASN A 887 16.75 -27.40 -8.86
N LEU A 888 15.88 -28.07 -8.10
CA LEU A 888 14.75 -27.50 -7.38
C LEU A 888 15.04 -27.46 -5.87
N GLY A 889 14.49 -26.47 -5.17
CA GLY A 889 14.66 -26.31 -3.73
C GLY A 889 15.93 -25.57 -3.34
N SER A 890 16.23 -25.58 -2.04
CA SER A 890 17.42 -24.96 -1.47
C SER A 890 18.64 -25.88 -1.59
N PRO A 891 19.87 -25.36 -1.47
CA PRO A 891 21.08 -26.19 -1.56
C PRO A 891 21.08 -27.41 -0.61
N SER A 892 20.43 -27.32 0.55
CA SER A 892 20.33 -28.39 1.55
C SER A 892 19.30 -29.48 1.24
N ASN A 893 18.36 -29.26 0.32
CA ASN A 893 17.32 -30.21 -0.07
C ASN A 893 17.11 -30.25 -1.59
N SER A 894 18.18 -29.98 -2.34
CA SER A 894 18.16 -29.86 -3.79
C SER A 894 17.69 -31.16 -4.45
N GLN A 895 16.71 -31.08 -5.33
CA GLN A 895 16.20 -32.21 -6.12
C GLN A 895 16.33 -31.91 -7.60
N ASN A 896 16.86 -32.85 -8.37
CA ASN A 896 16.96 -32.68 -9.80
C ASN A 896 15.60 -32.97 -10.47
N LEU A 897 15.08 -32.01 -11.25
CA LEU A 897 13.78 -32.10 -11.91
C LEU A 897 13.71 -33.32 -12.85
N LYS A 898 14.74 -33.52 -13.68
CA LYS A 898 14.78 -34.63 -14.63
C LYS A 898 14.72 -35.97 -13.89
N SER A 899 15.62 -36.20 -12.94
CA SER A 899 15.67 -37.46 -12.17
C SER A 899 14.34 -37.71 -11.47
N LYS A 900 13.72 -36.69 -10.87
CA LYS A 900 12.41 -36.85 -10.23
C LYS A 900 11.30 -37.26 -11.19
N ILE A 901 11.28 -36.72 -12.40
CA ILE A 901 10.31 -37.13 -13.41
C ILE A 901 10.58 -38.58 -13.85
N GLU A 902 11.82 -38.93 -14.15
CA GLU A 902 12.20 -40.26 -14.64
C GLU A 902 11.98 -41.35 -13.57
N ASP A 903 12.47 -41.11 -12.36
CA ASP A 903 12.54 -42.09 -11.28
C ASP A 903 11.21 -42.23 -10.51
N ASP A 904 10.47 -41.14 -10.30
CA ASP A 904 9.27 -41.14 -9.44
C ASP A 904 7.95 -41.08 -10.23
N LEU A 905 7.97 -40.56 -11.47
CA LEU A 905 6.74 -40.34 -12.25
C LEU A 905 6.64 -41.23 -13.49
N LEU A 906 7.75 -41.55 -14.17
CA LEU A 906 7.75 -42.28 -15.44
C LEU A 906 8.30 -43.72 -15.36
N LYS A 907 8.64 -44.20 -14.16
CA LYS A 907 9.22 -45.53 -13.98
C LYS A 907 8.28 -46.62 -14.49
N GLU A 908 8.73 -47.33 -15.53
CA GLU A 908 7.97 -48.39 -16.19
C GLU A 908 7.69 -49.54 -15.22
N GLY A 909 6.43 -49.99 -15.14
CA GLY A 909 5.98 -51.04 -14.22
C GLY A 909 5.45 -50.55 -12.87
N GLU A 910 5.84 -49.36 -12.40
CA GLU A 910 5.35 -48.79 -11.14
C GLU A 910 4.21 -47.76 -11.35
N ASN A 911 4.22 -47.00 -12.45
CA ASN A 911 3.15 -46.06 -12.79
C ASN A 911 2.19 -46.61 -13.85
N ILE A 912 1.08 -47.20 -13.39
CA ILE A 912 0.03 -47.83 -14.21
C ILE A 912 -0.53 -46.87 -15.28
N GLU A 913 -0.67 -45.57 -14.97
CA GLU A 913 -1.24 -44.60 -15.93
C GLU A 913 -0.27 -44.28 -17.07
N MET A 914 1.03 -44.21 -16.79
CA MET A 914 2.05 -43.99 -17.83
C MET A 914 2.17 -45.18 -18.78
N THR A 915 2.08 -46.40 -18.26
CA THR A 915 2.03 -47.63 -19.08
C THR A 915 0.84 -47.58 -20.05
N LYS A 916 -0.34 -47.19 -19.57
CA LYS A 916 -1.53 -47.04 -20.43
C LYS A 916 -1.37 -45.99 -21.52
N ILE A 917 -0.79 -44.84 -21.18
CA ILE A 917 -0.52 -43.77 -22.16
C ILE A 917 0.41 -44.31 -23.26
N LYS A 918 1.46 -45.04 -22.90
CA LYS A 918 2.43 -45.62 -23.84
C LYS A 918 1.78 -46.69 -24.73
N GLU A 919 1.07 -47.66 -24.16
CA GLU A 919 0.39 -48.72 -24.91
C GLU A 919 -0.64 -48.15 -25.90
N LYS A 920 -1.40 -47.15 -25.47
CA LYS A 920 -2.36 -46.49 -26.33
C LYS A 920 -1.66 -45.68 -27.43
N ALA A 921 -0.60 -44.93 -27.10
CA ALA A 921 0.16 -44.20 -28.10
C ALA A 921 0.74 -45.13 -29.17
N ILE A 922 1.26 -46.30 -28.78
CA ILE A 922 1.72 -47.33 -29.73
C ILE A 922 0.55 -47.77 -30.63
N LYS A 923 -0.62 -48.05 -30.06
CA LYS A 923 -1.81 -48.48 -30.81
C LYS A 923 -2.31 -47.41 -31.79
N ASP A 924 -2.31 -46.14 -31.39
CA ASP A 924 -2.85 -45.05 -32.20
C ASP A 924 -1.86 -44.58 -33.28
N ILE A 925 -0.55 -44.79 -33.08
CA ILE A 925 0.52 -44.33 -33.97
C ILE A 925 0.99 -45.44 -34.94
N CYS A 926 1.14 -46.71 -34.54
CA CYS A 926 1.92 -47.69 -35.32
C CYS A 926 1.21 -48.55 -36.40
#